data_AF-A0A378KTF9-F1
#
_entry.id   AF-A0A378KTF9-F1
#
_cell.length_a   1.000
_cell.length_b   1.000
_cell.length_c   1.000
_cell.angle_alpha   90.00
_cell.angle_beta   90.00
_cell.angle_gamma   90.00
#
_symmetry.space_group_name_H-M   'P 1'
#
loop_
_entity.id
_entity.type
_entity.pdbx_description
1 polymer ?
#
loop_
_entity_poly.entity_id
_entity_poly.type
_entity_poly.pdbx_seq_one_letter_code
_entity_poly.pdbx_strand_id
1 'polypeptide(L)'
;MVKIYLLTAPFDEEAKTGDGQYAASLTSGFVQNYEAIQCTWLKRNMGHYAIPLPAESTSIPHETIPSAEVLQPVANKRTTISGYKLDTPFSPTVEVEEINKQTVSPKTPKVIVRHDDILHSLTIMDIYSQKPIQLNREKVSDILSTLDTKLRILTRATANNAHELSKFKKQNSKKNHLVKLYKLNIEGIQQYCSLNEYIEAHLEDAQFETRHRKAYTIFSNLFQHFENPINLKELEKLSDTLTGIKDYPFDLHSNNLPYDLENDTTFRTLYDLNLLKDSIDTIIFNLNSLSIRQSVAAAYPHGFSLFQDPNVEYADKVSWVNAVFLDGYRLTHDQVQFSNALLNPSLMGVDLAPSADVEKAIEIYTNISNKLQNTQNILLNKKERAQLISDLQTLILKKDEPFVTSNTGLNGFYSKRTFSAAEGFHLAYQANQRDPVKHHVISNIINSMQPIDDNTYLDIHIRPPDCGVFISPRDILTFQEAGIKVNITIHEYKQNYTRRYLQQYTHDLMRQANTVQFFNEMDRDNAIIAATYGDCDKRNTDEPSGVAKKAREVGDFELDKFPVEPYDLERKSGLTVASQQLSTAPSHPLDVISRKPNILSFGTIRPGKGFEEALSLARLIKADAETINNQINAIPIVKLAGDPQDKDLMQHIVEERFGASVVEDYQRTHQYNNYFNNSQRRDYWKGLVNELNNQVTQGTTVLNNPYIEIHPWCESHELLELKESCKYVCRMDDMGMRNNGSAIISVLDVGIVYTKFGSVTDDIYTKSGQYGAAVDIGEYRYGKYSLLKREEEYKAQHGPDAILPRWLRKNPDSDYKRKPESRDPKEILDSIIAREVNQLHTTRELSDNYKTVVEAQKLLRERFSLKNAADHLLENVGLGELIIRETPEDLFDEFDPVLAQTELLSHLADIRPSRFSLSLSAPNIGFFSSSCASESRVLPHKLSRSLSEEILDDSKQYIRAAQKGNV
;
A
#
# COMPACT_ATOMS: atom_id res chain seq x y z
N MET A 1 24.87 -9.64 -28.30
CA MET A 1 23.45 -9.71 -28.74
C MET A 1 22.65 -9.08 -27.62
N VAL A 2 21.64 -8.26 -27.93
CA VAL A 2 20.84 -7.64 -26.86
C VAL A 2 19.94 -8.70 -26.21
N LYS A 3 19.90 -8.70 -24.88
CA LYS A 3 19.02 -9.56 -24.08
C LYS A 3 18.15 -8.69 -23.19
N ILE A 4 16.84 -8.88 -23.26
CA ILE A 4 15.84 -8.21 -22.45
C ILE A 4 15.08 -9.27 -21.66
N TYR A 5 15.20 -9.23 -20.35
CA TYR A 5 14.45 -10.08 -19.45
C TYR A 5 13.28 -9.31 -18.86
N LEU A 6 12.11 -9.93 -18.81
CA LEU A 6 10.92 -9.33 -18.19
C LEU A 6 10.63 -10.04 -16.87
N LEU A 7 10.45 -9.29 -15.79
CA LEU A 7 10.06 -9.80 -14.49
C LEU A 7 8.78 -9.11 -14.03
N THR A 8 7.67 -9.79 -14.27
CA THR A 8 6.45 -9.58 -13.46
C THR A 8 6.74 -10.07 -12.06
N ALA A 9 6.45 -9.25 -11.04
CA ALA A 9 6.54 -9.71 -9.65
C ALA A 9 5.75 -11.03 -9.46
N PRO A 10 6.19 -11.93 -8.55
CA PRO A 10 5.98 -13.40 -8.64
C PRO A 10 4.53 -13.91 -8.47
N PHE A 11 3.54 -13.02 -8.54
CA PHE A 11 2.12 -13.28 -8.30
C PHE A 11 1.25 -13.19 -9.58
N ASP A 12 1.80 -12.80 -10.75
CA ASP A 12 1.07 -12.69 -12.03
C ASP A 12 1.78 -13.33 -13.25
N GLU A 13 2.59 -14.37 -13.02
CA GLU A 13 3.32 -15.08 -14.11
C GLU A 13 2.40 -15.78 -15.12
N GLU A 14 1.13 -15.98 -14.78
CA GLU A 14 0.11 -16.63 -15.61
C GLU A 14 -0.71 -15.63 -16.47
N ALA A 15 -0.30 -14.35 -16.55
CA ALA A 15 -1.02 -13.31 -17.31
C ALA A 15 -2.49 -13.12 -16.87
N LYS A 16 -2.77 -13.30 -15.57
CA LYS A 16 -4.11 -13.17 -14.98
C LYS A 16 -4.52 -11.70 -14.85
N THR A 17 -3.55 -10.78 -14.76
CA THR A 17 -3.79 -9.34 -14.68
C THR A 17 -3.03 -8.57 -15.77
N GLY A 18 -3.15 -7.23 -15.75
CA GLY A 18 -2.54 -6.35 -16.75
C GLY A 18 -1.01 -6.42 -16.80
N ASP A 19 -0.37 -6.84 -15.72
CA ASP A 19 1.08 -6.84 -15.57
C ASP A 19 1.69 -7.99 -16.38
N GLY A 20 1.14 -9.21 -16.24
CA GLY A 20 1.49 -10.36 -17.08
C GLY A 20 0.94 -10.29 -18.51
N GLN A 21 -0.21 -9.63 -18.74
CA GLN A 21 -0.68 -9.37 -20.10
C GLN A 21 0.27 -8.45 -20.88
N TYR A 22 0.84 -7.43 -20.22
CA TYR A 22 1.83 -6.56 -20.84
C TYR A 22 3.16 -7.30 -21.09
N ALA A 23 3.64 -8.12 -20.14
CA ALA A 23 4.85 -8.93 -20.34
C ALA A 23 4.71 -9.95 -21.49
N ALA A 24 3.54 -10.59 -21.62
CA ALA A 24 3.21 -11.43 -22.77
C ALA A 24 3.28 -10.64 -24.08
N SER A 25 2.69 -9.45 -24.11
CA SER A 25 2.61 -8.60 -25.31
C SER A 25 3.98 -8.04 -25.71
N LEU A 26 4.84 -7.65 -24.76
CA LEU A 26 6.23 -7.33 -25.04
C LEU A 26 6.97 -8.54 -25.65
N THR A 27 6.84 -9.73 -25.05
CA THR A 27 7.48 -10.95 -25.57
C THR A 27 7.08 -11.20 -27.02
N SER A 28 5.78 -11.16 -27.34
CA SER A 28 5.28 -11.29 -28.72
C SER A 28 5.75 -10.16 -29.65
N GLY A 29 5.83 -8.92 -29.14
CA GLY A 29 6.31 -7.76 -29.90
C GLY A 29 7.77 -7.87 -30.33
N PHE A 30 8.67 -8.30 -29.43
CA PHE A 30 10.06 -8.56 -29.79
C PHE A 30 10.21 -9.72 -30.77
N VAL A 31 9.48 -10.83 -30.56
CA VAL A 31 9.51 -11.98 -31.48
C VAL A 31 9.03 -11.60 -32.89
N GLN A 32 8.04 -10.72 -33.02
CA GLN A 32 7.47 -10.33 -34.32
C GLN A 32 8.27 -9.24 -35.05
N ASN A 33 8.92 -8.33 -34.32
CA ASN A 33 9.51 -7.11 -34.91
C ASN A 33 11.03 -7.02 -34.75
N TYR A 34 11.65 -7.86 -33.90
CA TYR A 34 13.04 -7.73 -33.47
C TYR A 34 13.73 -9.09 -33.27
N GLU A 35 13.77 -9.93 -34.31
CA GLU A 35 14.36 -11.29 -34.26
C GLU A 35 15.80 -11.35 -33.68
N ALA A 36 16.57 -10.28 -33.82
CA ALA A 36 17.95 -10.17 -33.32
C ALA A 36 18.06 -9.82 -31.81
N ILE A 37 16.94 -9.55 -31.13
CA ILE A 37 16.87 -9.18 -29.71
C ILE A 37 16.18 -10.31 -28.95
N GLN A 38 16.90 -10.96 -28.03
CA GLN A 38 16.29 -11.98 -27.19
C GLN A 38 15.43 -11.32 -26.12
N CYS A 39 14.11 -11.44 -26.21
CA CYS A 39 13.19 -11.10 -25.12
C CYS A 39 12.75 -12.37 -24.38
N THR A 40 12.85 -12.40 -23.04
CA THR A 40 12.53 -13.58 -22.24
C THR A 40 11.79 -13.20 -20.97
N TRP A 41 10.52 -13.60 -20.87
CA TRP A 41 9.73 -13.43 -19.64
C TRP A 41 10.12 -14.50 -18.60
N LEU A 42 10.75 -14.06 -17.52
CA LEU A 42 11.15 -14.89 -16.40
C LEU A 42 9.90 -15.39 -15.64
N LYS A 43 9.83 -16.71 -15.43
CA LYS A 43 8.72 -17.40 -14.75
C LYS A 43 9.21 -18.59 -13.95
N ARG A 44 8.62 -18.81 -12.76
CA ARG A 44 8.85 -20.01 -11.95
C ARG A 44 8.39 -21.28 -12.67
N ASN A 45 7.20 -21.25 -13.26
CA ASN A 45 6.62 -22.44 -13.91
C ASN A 45 7.34 -22.88 -15.21
N MET A 46 8.17 -22.01 -15.80
CA MET A 46 9.08 -22.35 -16.90
C MET A 46 10.50 -22.71 -16.43
N GLY A 47 10.73 -22.77 -15.11
CA GLY A 47 12.04 -23.09 -14.53
C GLY A 47 13.06 -21.95 -14.61
N HIS A 48 12.67 -20.73 -14.97
CA HIS A 48 13.58 -19.58 -15.02
C HIS A 48 14.09 -19.16 -13.63
N TYR A 49 13.37 -19.51 -12.57
CA TYR A 49 13.88 -19.48 -11.19
C TYR A 49 13.06 -20.43 -10.31
N ALA A 50 13.58 -20.78 -9.14
CA ALA A 50 12.87 -21.55 -8.13
C ALA A 50 12.84 -20.79 -6.80
N ILE A 51 11.80 -21.03 -5.98
CA ILE A 51 11.73 -20.61 -4.59
C ILE A 51 12.30 -21.77 -3.74
N PRO A 52 13.53 -21.66 -3.19
CA PRO A 52 14.11 -22.72 -2.39
C PRO A 52 13.52 -22.64 -0.98
N LEU A 53 12.42 -23.36 -0.78
CA LEU A 53 11.83 -23.54 0.53
C LEU A 53 12.74 -24.40 1.43
N PRO A 54 12.68 -24.25 2.76
CA PRO A 54 13.37 -25.12 3.70
C PRO A 54 13.06 -26.60 3.45
N ALA A 55 14.02 -27.48 3.75
CA ALA A 55 13.93 -28.89 3.42
C ALA A 55 12.67 -29.57 3.99
N GLU A 56 11.95 -30.32 3.15
CA GLU A 56 10.67 -30.97 3.47
C GLU A 56 9.60 -30.00 4.04
N SER A 57 9.48 -28.82 3.43
CA SER A 57 8.42 -27.88 3.77
C SER A 57 7.76 -27.21 2.56
N THR A 58 6.47 -26.95 2.72
CA THR A 58 5.66 -26.12 1.84
C THR A 58 5.40 -24.76 2.48
N SER A 59 5.35 -23.68 1.70
CA SER A 59 5.11 -22.33 2.22
C SER A 59 3.63 -22.10 2.56
N ILE A 60 3.38 -21.14 3.46
CA ILE A 60 2.05 -20.60 3.74
C ILE A 60 2.10 -19.08 3.49
N PRO A 61 1.41 -18.55 2.46
CA PRO A 61 0.63 -19.26 1.43
C PRO A 61 1.46 -20.17 0.50
N HIS A 62 0.80 -21.16 -0.12
CA HIS A 62 1.41 -22.21 -0.93
C HIS A 62 2.19 -21.68 -2.16
N GLU A 63 3.40 -22.20 -2.37
CA GLU A 63 4.35 -21.76 -3.40
C GLU A 63 4.56 -20.22 -3.48
N THR A 64 4.83 -19.58 -2.34
CA THR A 64 5.18 -18.15 -2.25
C THR A 64 6.40 -17.94 -1.35
N ILE A 65 6.97 -16.73 -1.34
CA ILE A 65 7.86 -16.32 -0.24
C ILE A 65 6.99 -15.78 0.89
N PRO A 66 6.93 -16.43 2.08
CA PRO A 66 5.99 -16.06 3.15
C PRO A 66 6.13 -14.62 3.66
N SER A 67 7.31 -14.01 3.57
CA SER A 67 7.52 -12.61 3.97
C SER A 67 7.12 -11.59 2.90
N ALA A 68 7.07 -11.96 1.62
CA ALA A 68 6.73 -11.04 0.53
C ALA A 68 5.21 -10.93 0.33
N GLU A 69 4.52 -12.07 0.33
CA GLU A 69 3.08 -12.21 0.07
C GLU A 69 2.23 -11.40 1.07
N VAL A 70 2.65 -11.35 2.33
CA VAL A 70 1.93 -10.61 3.40
C VAL A 70 2.01 -9.09 3.30
N LEU A 71 2.91 -8.52 2.48
CA LEU A 71 3.12 -7.08 2.43
C LEU A 71 1.92 -6.32 1.84
N GLN A 72 1.19 -6.92 0.89
CA GLN A 72 -0.05 -6.34 0.34
C GLN A 72 -1.18 -6.32 1.41
N PRO A 73 -1.51 -7.42 2.12
CA PRO A 73 -2.42 -7.38 3.27
C PRO A 73 -2.04 -6.35 4.35
N VAL A 74 -0.75 -6.23 4.70
CA VAL A 74 -0.29 -5.29 5.73
C VAL A 74 -0.44 -3.83 5.29
N ALA A 75 -0.14 -3.51 4.02
CA ALA A 75 -0.48 -2.21 3.45
C ALA A 75 -2.01 -1.93 3.45
N ASN A 76 -2.82 -2.99 3.36
CA ASN A 76 -4.27 -2.92 3.56
C ASN A 76 -4.70 -2.85 5.05
N LYS A 77 -3.76 -2.55 5.95
CA LYS A 77 -3.91 -2.46 7.43
C LYS A 77 -4.27 -3.79 8.11
N ARG A 78 -4.31 -4.90 7.36
CA ARG A 78 -4.61 -6.23 7.89
C ARG A 78 -3.37 -6.80 8.59
N THR A 79 -3.62 -7.71 9.50
CA THR A 79 -2.59 -8.60 10.07
C THR A 79 -2.77 -9.92 9.34
N THR A 80 -1.70 -10.56 8.90
CA THR A 80 -1.81 -11.80 8.10
C THR A 80 -0.79 -12.83 8.52
N ILE A 81 -1.27 -14.06 8.75
CA ILE A 81 -0.41 -15.19 9.06
C ILE A 81 0.31 -15.67 7.80
N SER A 82 1.57 -16.01 7.97
CA SER A 82 2.40 -16.67 6.95
C SER A 82 3.37 -17.63 7.62
N GLY A 83 4.12 -18.42 6.86
CA GLY A 83 5.11 -19.34 7.42
C GLY A 83 5.22 -20.59 6.57
N TYR A 84 5.21 -21.76 7.21
CA TYR A 84 5.49 -23.03 6.54
C TYR A 84 4.65 -24.18 7.11
N LYS A 85 4.35 -25.18 6.27
CA LYS A 85 3.86 -26.49 6.64
C LYS A 85 4.98 -27.51 6.42
N LEU A 86 5.20 -28.40 7.38
CA LEU A 86 6.13 -29.51 7.28
C LEU A 86 5.48 -30.64 6.46
N ASP A 87 6.21 -31.22 5.53
CA ASP A 87 5.66 -32.22 4.62
C ASP A 87 5.57 -33.62 5.27
N THR A 88 6.44 -33.92 6.24
CA THR A 88 6.51 -35.23 6.92
C THR A 88 6.49 -35.10 8.46
N PRO A 89 6.37 -36.22 9.21
CA PRO A 89 6.55 -36.23 10.67
C PRO A 89 7.98 -35.97 11.13
N PHE A 90 8.97 -36.11 10.23
CA PHE A 90 10.40 -36.09 10.54
C PHE A 90 11.13 -34.87 9.96
N SER A 91 10.41 -34.01 9.24
CA SER A 91 10.96 -32.82 8.59
C SER A 91 11.62 -31.87 9.61
N PRO A 92 12.81 -31.33 9.29
CA PRO A 92 13.59 -30.53 10.23
C PRO A 92 12.93 -29.17 10.50
N THR A 93 12.72 -28.83 11.77
CA THR A 93 12.10 -27.54 12.15
C THR A 93 13.09 -26.40 12.28
N VAL A 94 14.38 -26.67 12.52
CA VAL A 94 15.40 -25.68 12.91
C VAL A 94 15.54 -24.53 11.91
N GLU A 95 15.64 -24.85 10.61
CA GLU A 95 15.76 -23.84 9.53
C GLU A 95 14.49 -22.98 9.45
N VAL A 96 13.32 -23.64 9.49
CA VAL A 96 11.99 -23.03 9.42
C VAL A 96 11.76 -22.06 10.59
N GLU A 97 12.17 -22.45 11.79
CA GLU A 97 12.09 -21.64 12.99
C GLU A 97 12.98 -20.40 12.92
N GLU A 98 14.22 -20.55 12.44
CA GLU A 98 15.17 -19.45 12.34
C GLU A 98 14.70 -18.42 11.30
N ILE A 99 14.21 -18.87 10.14
CA ILE A 99 13.59 -17.98 9.14
C ILE A 99 12.36 -17.28 9.72
N ASN A 100 11.51 -17.97 10.46
CA ASN A 100 10.35 -17.36 11.12
C ASN A 100 10.75 -16.34 12.19
N LYS A 101 11.83 -16.57 12.96
CA LYS A 101 12.39 -15.60 13.92
C LYS A 101 12.96 -14.36 13.22
N GLN A 102 13.60 -14.52 12.06
CA GLN A 102 14.17 -13.40 11.29
C GLN A 102 13.10 -12.57 10.54
N THR A 103 12.01 -13.21 10.09
CA THR A 103 11.01 -12.61 9.20
C THR A 103 9.67 -12.25 9.86
N VAL A 104 9.50 -12.48 11.17
CA VAL A 104 8.31 -12.03 11.90
C VAL A 104 8.29 -10.50 12.06
N SER A 105 7.09 -9.92 12.04
CA SER A 105 6.84 -8.52 12.41
C SER A 105 5.49 -8.44 13.16
N PRO A 106 5.14 -7.30 13.82
CA PRO A 106 3.89 -7.19 14.56
C PRO A 106 2.65 -7.51 13.71
N LYS A 107 2.70 -7.16 12.43
CA LYS A 107 1.61 -7.34 11.46
C LYS A 107 1.69 -8.64 10.66
N THR A 108 2.77 -9.42 10.80
CA THR A 108 3.04 -10.65 10.05
C THR A 108 3.47 -11.80 10.97
N PRO A 109 2.59 -12.25 11.88
CA PRO A 109 2.84 -13.43 12.71
C PRO A 109 3.17 -14.65 11.83
N LYS A 110 4.10 -15.47 12.32
CA LYS A 110 4.67 -16.60 11.58
C LYS A 110 4.25 -17.94 12.18
N VAL A 111 3.87 -18.92 11.38
CA VAL A 111 3.49 -20.25 11.84
C VAL A 111 4.41 -21.34 11.31
N ILE A 112 4.50 -22.43 12.07
CA ILE A 112 4.92 -23.74 11.59
C ILE A 112 3.75 -24.68 11.81
N VAL A 113 3.28 -25.31 10.74
CA VAL A 113 2.20 -26.29 10.73
C VAL A 113 2.80 -27.66 10.46
N ARG A 114 2.29 -28.71 11.10
CA ARG A 114 2.71 -30.09 10.89
C ARG A 114 2.04 -30.68 9.65
N HIS A 115 2.55 -31.82 9.17
CA HIS A 115 1.96 -32.57 8.04
C HIS A 115 0.47 -32.92 8.26
N ASP A 116 0.07 -33.14 9.53
CA ASP A 116 -1.30 -33.44 9.98
C ASP A 116 -2.19 -32.20 10.20
N ASP A 117 -1.78 -31.03 9.70
CA ASP A 117 -2.46 -29.73 9.81
C ASP A 117 -2.63 -29.20 11.24
N ILE A 118 -1.91 -29.76 12.21
CA ILE A 118 -1.84 -29.25 13.60
C ILE A 118 -0.74 -28.19 13.74
N LEU A 119 -0.93 -27.19 14.60
CA LEU A 119 0.10 -26.18 14.88
C LEU A 119 1.34 -26.82 15.53
N HIS A 120 2.54 -26.55 15.01
CA HIS A 120 3.81 -26.85 15.68
C HIS A 120 4.30 -25.69 16.53
N SER A 121 4.28 -24.46 15.98
CA SER A 121 4.53 -23.23 16.72
C SER A 121 3.94 -21.99 16.04
N LEU A 122 3.68 -20.96 16.84
CA LEU A 122 3.32 -19.61 16.42
C LEU A 122 4.41 -18.64 16.92
N THR A 123 5.07 -17.94 16.02
CA THR A 123 6.03 -16.88 16.33
C THR A 123 5.37 -15.52 16.12
N ILE A 124 5.35 -14.70 17.17
CA ILE A 124 4.83 -13.33 17.14
C ILE A 124 5.97 -12.34 17.43
N MET A 125 5.82 -11.09 16.99
CA MET A 125 6.71 -10.02 17.45
C MET A 125 6.13 -9.45 18.73
N ASP A 126 6.93 -9.40 19.80
CA ASP A 126 6.55 -8.64 20.99
C ASP A 126 6.60 -7.13 20.70
N ILE A 127 5.55 -6.43 21.11
CA ILE A 127 5.38 -5.00 20.85
C ILE A 127 6.18 -4.11 21.81
N TYR A 128 6.63 -4.66 22.94
CA TYR A 128 7.40 -3.94 23.96
C TYR A 128 8.90 -3.98 23.66
N SER A 129 9.47 -5.17 23.50
CA SER A 129 10.90 -5.41 23.25
C SER A 129 11.30 -5.41 21.77
N GLN A 130 10.33 -5.54 20.85
CA GLN A 130 10.56 -5.79 19.42
C GLN A 130 11.43 -7.02 19.15
N LYS A 131 11.24 -8.08 19.96
CA LYS A 131 11.89 -9.38 19.78
C LYS A 131 10.88 -10.45 19.33
N PRO A 132 11.30 -11.42 18.50
CA PRO A 132 10.51 -12.61 18.20
C PRO A 132 10.23 -13.42 19.47
N ILE A 133 8.96 -13.76 19.68
CA ILE A 133 8.53 -14.72 20.70
C ILE A 133 7.90 -15.91 19.98
N GLN A 134 8.60 -17.04 20.04
CA GLN A 134 8.03 -18.32 19.65
C GLN A 134 7.15 -18.86 20.79
N LEU A 135 5.95 -19.32 20.44
CA LEU A 135 4.97 -20.00 21.27
C LEU A 135 4.76 -21.40 20.69
N ASN A 136 5.15 -22.43 21.44
CA ASN A 136 4.91 -23.84 21.13
C ASN A 136 3.95 -24.43 22.19
N ARG A 137 3.54 -25.70 22.02
CA ARG A 137 2.59 -26.37 22.92
C ARG A 137 3.02 -26.33 24.39
N GLU A 138 4.30 -26.60 24.66
CA GLU A 138 4.88 -26.62 26.01
C GLU A 138 4.79 -25.24 26.67
N LYS A 139 5.30 -24.20 26.00
CA LYS A 139 5.29 -22.83 26.52
C LYS A 139 3.87 -22.28 26.74
N VAL A 140 2.91 -22.65 25.90
CA VAL A 140 1.49 -22.26 26.12
C VAL A 140 0.88 -23.04 27.30
N SER A 141 1.27 -24.31 27.51
CA SER A 141 0.91 -25.06 28.72
C SER A 141 1.49 -24.42 29.99
N ASP A 142 2.75 -23.99 29.96
CA ASP A 142 3.41 -23.32 31.09
C ASP A 142 2.75 -21.98 31.42
N ILE A 143 2.35 -21.22 30.38
CA ILE A 143 1.57 -19.99 30.54
C ILE A 143 0.23 -20.26 31.23
N LEU A 144 -0.51 -21.29 30.82
CA LEU A 144 -1.79 -21.66 31.44
C LEU A 144 -1.61 -22.09 32.90
N SER A 145 -0.61 -22.93 33.18
CA SER A 145 -0.25 -23.37 34.55
C SER A 145 0.16 -22.20 35.45
N THR A 146 0.88 -21.22 34.89
CA THR A 146 1.28 -19.98 35.59
C THR A 146 0.06 -19.11 35.89
N LEU A 147 -0.88 -18.98 34.96
CA LEU A 147 -2.13 -18.26 35.15
C LEU A 147 -2.99 -18.90 36.26
N ASP A 148 -3.21 -20.22 36.22
CA ASP A 148 -3.95 -20.94 37.27
C ASP A 148 -3.30 -20.79 38.66
N THR A 149 -1.96 -20.87 38.70
CA THR A 149 -1.20 -20.69 39.93
C THR A 149 -1.33 -19.27 40.48
N LYS A 150 -1.23 -18.25 39.61
CA LYS A 150 -1.45 -16.83 39.95
C LYS A 150 -2.84 -16.62 40.54
N LEU A 151 -3.90 -17.11 39.89
CA LEU A 151 -5.28 -16.97 40.36
C LEU A 151 -5.43 -17.58 41.77
N ARG A 152 -5.03 -18.84 41.94
CA ARG A 152 -5.13 -19.56 43.22
C ARG A 152 -4.42 -18.82 44.37
N ILE A 153 -3.23 -18.29 44.11
CA ILE A 153 -2.43 -17.57 45.12
C ILE A 153 -3.06 -16.21 45.44
N LEU A 154 -3.53 -15.47 44.44
CA LEU A 154 -4.19 -14.18 44.66
C LEU A 154 -5.52 -14.33 45.40
N THR A 155 -6.38 -15.28 45.04
CA THR A 155 -7.64 -15.55 45.77
C THR A 155 -7.37 -15.89 47.25
N ARG A 156 -6.33 -16.69 47.53
CA ARG A 156 -5.88 -17.00 48.90
C ARG A 156 -5.39 -15.75 49.64
N ALA A 157 -4.58 -14.92 48.99
CA ALA A 157 -4.10 -13.66 49.58
C ALA A 157 -5.26 -12.70 49.90
N THR A 158 -6.20 -12.52 48.96
CA THR A 158 -7.41 -11.69 49.15
C THR A 158 -8.25 -12.18 50.32
N ALA A 159 -8.48 -13.49 50.43
CA ALA A 159 -9.20 -14.09 51.56
C ALA A 159 -8.48 -13.87 52.90
N ASN A 160 -7.16 -14.10 52.97
CA ASN A 160 -6.36 -13.90 54.17
C ASN A 160 -6.34 -12.44 54.63
N ASN A 161 -6.25 -11.50 53.69
CA ASN A 161 -6.13 -10.07 53.97
C ASN A 161 -7.47 -9.37 54.22
N ALA A 162 -8.61 -9.97 53.84
CA ALA A 162 -9.94 -9.36 53.91
C ALA A 162 -10.28 -8.79 55.30
N HIS A 163 -9.94 -9.51 56.37
CA HIS A 163 -10.20 -9.08 57.75
C HIS A 163 -9.40 -7.82 58.11
N GLU A 164 -8.10 -7.78 57.84
CA GLU A 164 -7.27 -6.60 58.13
C GLU A 164 -7.65 -5.40 57.25
N LEU A 165 -7.95 -5.63 55.97
CA LEU A 165 -8.39 -4.59 55.05
C LEU A 165 -9.73 -3.97 55.45
N SER A 166 -10.62 -4.72 56.09
CA SER A 166 -11.90 -4.21 56.60
C SER A 166 -11.74 -3.11 57.65
N LYS A 167 -10.62 -3.10 58.39
CA LYS A 167 -10.31 -2.10 59.44
C LYS A 167 -10.01 -0.71 58.87
N PHE A 168 -9.62 -0.61 57.60
CA PHE A 168 -9.26 0.65 56.95
C PHE A 168 -10.43 1.26 56.16
N LYS A 169 -10.99 2.37 56.65
CA LYS A 169 -12.10 3.07 55.98
C LYS A 169 -11.71 3.83 54.70
N LYS A 170 -10.45 4.26 54.55
CA LYS A 170 -9.97 5.02 53.37
C LYS A 170 -9.26 4.10 52.38
N GLN A 171 -9.57 4.21 51.09
CA GLN A 171 -8.97 3.39 50.03
C GLN A 171 -7.45 3.54 49.95
N ASN A 172 -6.91 4.76 50.13
CA ASN A 172 -5.45 4.98 50.20
C ASN A 172 -4.79 4.27 51.40
N SER A 173 -5.49 4.14 52.54
CA SER A 173 -4.97 3.38 53.67
C SER A 173 -4.93 1.88 53.38
N LYS A 174 -5.94 1.35 52.68
CA LYS A 174 -5.92 -0.03 52.17
C LYS A 174 -4.75 -0.24 51.18
N LYS A 175 -4.58 0.66 50.20
CA LYS A 175 -3.47 0.61 49.22
C LYS A 175 -2.11 0.62 49.92
N ASN A 176 -1.85 1.55 50.84
CA ASN A 176 -0.58 1.60 51.58
C ASN A 176 -0.32 0.34 52.42
N HIS A 177 -1.36 -0.27 52.99
CA HIS A 177 -1.24 -1.54 53.71
C HIS A 177 -0.89 -2.70 52.77
N LEU A 178 -1.55 -2.80 51.61
CA LEU A 178 -1.26 -3.80 50.57
C LEU A 178 0.18 -3.67 50.03
N VAL A 179 0.66 -2.45 49.76
CA VAL A 179 2.07 -2.22 49.36
C VAL A 179 3.03 -2.75 50.43
N LYS A 180 2.73 -2.53 51.72
CA LYS A 180 3.55 -3.07 52.82
C LYS A 180 3.53 -4.60 52.85
N LEU A 181 2.36 -5.23 52.72
CA LEU A 181 2.23 -6.70 52.70
C LEU A 181 2.95 -7.32 51.50
N TYR A 182 2.80 -6.75 50.31
CA TYR A 182 3.49 -7.18 49.10
C TYR A 182 5.02 -7.08 49.25
N LYS A 183 5.54 -5.99 49.86
CA LYS A 183 6.98 -5.84 50.15
C LYS A 183 7.52 -6.83 51.19
N LEU A 184 6.67 -7.42 52.04
CA LEU A 184 7.07 -8.52 52.94
C LEU A 184 7.19 -9.87 52.22
N ASN A 185 6.79 -9.97 50.95
CA ASN A 185 6.87 -11.14 50.08
C ASN A 185 6.33 -12.45 50.71
N ILE A 186 5.25 -12.34 51.49
CA ILE A 186 4.62 -13.48 52.17
C ILE A 186 4.18 -14.50 51.12
N GLU A 187 4.46 -15.79 51.37
CA GLU A 187 4.19 -16.91 50.45
C GLU A 187 4.84 -16.77 49.05
N GLY A 188 5.85 -15.90 48.91
CA GLY A 188 6.55 -15.67 47.63
C GLY A 188 5.73 -14.88 46.61
N ILE A 189 4.72 -14.11 47.04
CA ILE A 189 3.76 -13.41 46.16
C ILE A 189 4.38 -12.63 44.98
N GLN A 190 5.57 -12.04 45.17
CA GLN A 190 6.29 -11.28 44.13
C GLN A 190 6.71 -12.15 42.92
N GLN A 191 6.81 -13.47 43.10
CA GLN A 191 7.09 -14.42 42.01
C GLN A 191 5.88 -14.63 41.10
N TYR A 192 4.65 -14.36 41.58
CA TYR A 192 3.41 -14.78 40.92
C TYR A 192 2.58 -13.63 40.37
N CYS A 193 2.78 -12.39 40.83
CA CYS A 193 2.10 -11.21 40.32
C CYS A 193 2.90 -9.93 40.59
N SER A 194 2.58 -8.88 39.84
CA SER A 194 3.02 -7.52 40.10
C SER A 194 2.28 -6.89 41.30
N LEU A 195 2.85 -5.82 41.86
CA LEU A 195 2.20 -5.02 42.91
C LEU A 195 0.83 -4.48 42.47
N ASN A 196 0.68 -4.17 41.19
CA ASN A 196 -0.56 -3.62 40.64
C ASN A 196 -1.67 -4.69 40.64
N GLU A 197 -1.40 -5.87 40.07
CA GLU A 197 -2.33 -7.01 40.08
C GLU A 197 -2.67 -7.45 41.51
N TYR A 198 -1.70 -7.39 42.42
CA TYR A 198 -1.94 -7.65 43.84
C TYR A 198 -2.92 -6.63 44.45
N ILE A 199 -2.71 -5.33 44.24
CA ILE A 199 -3.63 -4.29 44.74
C ILE A 199 -5.02 -4.44 44.12
N GLU A 200 -5.09 -4.76 42.83
CA GLU A 200 -6.33 -4.94 42.10
C GLU A 200 -7.15 -6.12 42.62
N ALA A 201 -6.56 -7.31 42.73
CA ALA A 201 -7.22 -8.51 43.25
C ALA A 201 -7.77 -8.35 44.69
N HIS A 202 -7.32 -7.32 45.42
CA HIS A 202 -7.81 -7.00 46.77
C HIS A 202 -8.85 -5.85 46.82
N LEU A 203 -8.86 -4.95 45.84
CA LEU A 203 -9.68 -3.72 45.88
C LEU A 203 -10.67 -3.57 44.73
N GLU A 204 -10.39 -4.22 43.60
CA GLU A 204 -11.06 -4.07 42.29
C GLU A 204 -11.21 -5.47 41.63
N ASP A 205 -11.35 -6.52 42.45
CA ASP A 205 -11.35 -7.97 42.15
C ASP A 205 -12.07 -8.38 40.86
N ALA A 206 -13.27 -7.84 40.60
CA ALA A 206 -14.03 -8.13 39.38
C ALA A 206 -13.33 -7.72 38.07
N GLN A 207 -12.46 -6.70 38.10
CA GLN A 207 -11.62 -6.32 36.95
C GLN A 207 -10.48 -7.33 36.75
N PHE A 208 -9.82 -7.72 37.84
CA PHE A 208 -8.77 -8.74 37.84
C PHE A 208 -9.29 -10.08 37.30
N GLU A 209 -10.42 -10.58 37.82
CA GLU A 209 -11.06 -11.81 37.32
C GLU A 209 -11.39 -11.71 35.82
N THR A 210 -11.90 -10.56 35.37
CA THR A 210 -12.26 -10.34 33.96
C THR A 210 -11.03 -10.41 33.05
N ARG A 211 -9.91 -9.78 33.45
CA ARG A 211 -8.67 -9.79 32.66
C ARG A 211 -7.97 -11.15 32.70
N HIS A 212 -7.92 -11.79 33.88
CA HIS A 212 -7.44 -13.16 34.03
C HIS A 212 -8.21 -14.12 33.12
N ARG A 213 -9.55 -14.07 33.14
CA ARG A 213 -10.40 -14.89 32.28
C ARG A 213 -10.17 -14.62 30.80
N LYS A 214 -10.05 -13.36 30.38
CA LYS A 214 -9.73 -13.00 28.97
C LYS A 214 -8.39 -13.60 28.54
N ALA A 215 -7.35 -13.49 29.36
CA ALA A 215 -6.03 -14.08 29.10
C ALA A 215 -6.10 -15.61 29.01
N TYR A 216 -6.70 -16.26 30.01
CA TYR A 216 -6.83 -17.71 30.07
C TYR A 216 -7.59 -18.27 28.86
N THR A 217 -8.71 -17.63 28.45
CA THR A 217 -9.44 -17.99 27.23
C THR A 217 -8.59 -17.84 25.97
N ILE A 218 -7.80 -16.76 25.83
CA ILE A 218 -6.94 -16.54 24.66
C ILE A 218 -5.87 -17.63 24.55
N PHE A 219 -5.17 -17.95 25.64
CA PHE A 219 -4.16 -19.01 25.62
C PHE A 219 -4.77 -20.42 25.54
N SER A 220 -5.96 -20.66 26.08
CA SER A 220 -6.70 -21.93 25.91
C SER A 220 -7.12 -22.14 24.45
N ASN A 221 -7.63 -21.11 23.78
CA ASN A 221 -7.96 -21.17 22.36
C ASN A 221 -6.70 -21.40 21.51
N LEU A 222 -5.57 -20.80 21.88
CA LEU A 222 -4.29 -21.06 21.22
C LEU A 222 -3.84 -22.52 21.45
N PHE A 223 -4.03 -23.04 22.66
CA PHE A 223 -3.68 -24.43 23.02
C PHE A 223 -4.46 -25.45 22.17
N GLN A 224 -5.75 -25.21 21.91
CA GLN A 224 -6.58 -26.09 21.07
C GLN A 224 -6.02 -26.29 19.64
N HIS A 225 -5.34 -25.29 19.07
CA HIS A 225 -4.71 -25.39 17.76
C HIS A 225 -3.44 -26.28 17.74
N PHE A 226 -2.86 -26.61 18.91
CA PHE A 226 -1.79 -27.61 19.03
C PHE A 226 -2.30 -29.04 19.21
N GLU A 227 -3.62 -29.24 19.30
CA GLU A 227 -4.25 -30.56 19.51
C GLU A 227 -5.24 -30.95 18.40
N ASN A 228 -5.65 -29.98 17.56
CA ASN A 228 -6.64 -30.16 16.50
C ASN A 228 -6.15 -29.52 15.18
N PRO A 229 -6.60 -30.01 14.01
CA PRO A 229 -6.31 -29.36 12.73
C PRO A 229 -6.72 -27.89 12.72
N ILE A 230 -5.87 -27.02 12.18
CA ILE A 230 -6.02 -25.57 12.33
C ILE A 230 -6.91 -24.94 11.25
N ASN A 231 -7.69 -23.94 11.66
CA ASN A 231 -8.25 -22.95 10.75
C ASN A 231 -7.35 -21.69 10.77
N LEU A 232 -6.56 -21.48 9.71
CA LEU A 232 -5.64 -20.34 9.61
C LEU A 232 -6.33 -18.98 9.78
N LYS A 233 -7.61 -18.83 9.41
CA LYS A 233 -8.37 -17.57 9.59
C LYS A 233 -8.81 -17.32 11.03
N GLU A 234 -8.96 -18.37 11.84
CA GLU A 234 -9.24 -18.25 13.28
C GLU A 234 -7.95 -17.95 14.03
N LEU A 235 -6.87 -18.66 13.69
CA LEU A 235 -5.54 -18.39 14.22
C LEU A 235 -5.07 -16.97 13.87
N GLU A 236 -5.38 -16.45 12.68
CA GLU A 236 -5.09 -15.06 12.29
C GLU A 236 -5.77 -14.05 13.23
N LYS A 237 -7.08 -14.20 13.48
CA LYS A 237 -7.83 -13.35 14.43
C LYS A 237 -7.28 -13.46 15.86
N LEU A 238 -6.88 -14.66 16.28
CA LEU A 238 -6.28 -14.89 17.60
C LEU A 238 -4.90 -14.21 17.70
N SER A 239 -4.08 -14.32 16.66
CA SER A 239 -2.76 -13.67 16.57
C SER A 239 -2.86 -12.13 16.56
N ASP A 240 -3.92 -11.58 15.95
CA ASP A 240 -4.25 -10.14 15.94
C ASP A 240 -4.58 -9.61 17.36
N THR A 241 -4.96 -10.52 18.27
CA THR A 241 -5.16 -10.26 19.70
C THR A 241 -3.84 -10.42 20.48
N LEU A 242 -3.10 -11.51 20.26
CA LEU A 242 -1.81 -11.79 20.92
C LEU A 242 -0.74 -10.72 20.63
N THR A 243 -0.74 -10.16 19.41
CA THR A 243 0.16 -9.08 18.97
C THR A 243 -0.25 -7.69 19.47
N GLY A 244 -1.32 -7.57 20.27
CA GLY A 244 -1.71 -6.31 20.91
C GLY A 244 -2.25 -5.21 19.97
N ILE A 245 -2.40 -5.51 18.68
CA ILE A 245 -2.72 -4.54 17.61
C ILE A 245 -4.12 -3.94 17.75
N LYS A 246 -5.11 -4.73 18.16
CA LYS A 246 -6.50 -4.28 18.39
C LYS A 246 -6.90 -4.27 19.86
N ASP A 247 -6.37 -5.20 20.64
CA ASP A 247 -6.79 -5.46 22.02
C ASP A 247 -5.61 -5.93 22.88
N TYR A 248 -5.67 -5.60 24.17
CA TYR A 248 -4.96 -6.22 25.30
C TYR A 248 -3.70 -7.08 25.02
N PRO A 249 -2.49 -6.49 25.01
CA PRO A 249 -1.24 -7.22 24.92
C PRO A 249 -0.89 -7.93 26.23
N PHE A 250 0.03 -8.89 26.13
CA PHE A 250 0.60 -9.65 27.24
C PHE A 250 2.09 -9.36 27.32
N ASP A 251 2.61 -9.10 28.52
CA ASP A 251 4.05 -9.14 28.74
C ASP A 251 4.49 -10.61 28.85
N LEU A 252 5.02 -11.11 27.73
CA LEU A 252 5.54 -12.47 27.56
C LEU A 252 7.03 -12.60 27.97
N HIS A 253 7.62 -11.55 28.56
CA HIS A 253 9.00 -11.53 29.06
C HIS A 253 9.10 -11.67 30.58
N SER A 254 8.06 -11.24 31.31
CA SER A 254 8.00 -11.43 32.76
C SER A 254 7.71 -12.89 33.16
N ASN A 255 8.42 -13.34 34.19
CA ASN A 255 8.20 -14.62 34.86
C ASN A 255 6.78 -14.80 35.44
N ASN A 256 6.02 -13.71 35.61
CA ASN A 256 4.65 -13.75 36.14
C ASN A 256 3.56 -13.43 35.10
N LEU A 257 3.90 -13.21 33.82
CA LEU A 257 2.97 -12.85 32.73
C LEU A 257 1.91 -11.81 33.14
N PRO A 258 2.29 -10.54 33.39
CA PRO A 258 1.38 -9.52 33.87
C PRO A 258 0.44 -9.08 32.75
N TYR A 259 -0.78 -8.74 33.15
CA TYR A 259 -1.78 -8.16 32.26
C TYR A 259 -1.40 -6.70 31.96
N ASP A 260 -1.54 -6.25 30.70
CA ASP A 260 -1.30 -4.84 30.34
C ASP A 260 -2.29 -3.88 31.02
N LEU A 261 -1.84 -3.33 32.16
CA LEU A 261 -2.57 -2.38 32.97
C LEU A 261 -2.55 -0.94 32.38
N GLU A 262 -1.78 -0.66 31.33
CA GLU A 262 -1.62 0.71 30.83
C GLU A 262 -2.83 1.24 30.05
N ASN A 263 -3.56 0.31 29.40
CA ASN A 263 -4.82 0.58 28.74
C ASN A 263 -5.99 0.76 29.72
N ASP A 264 -5.80 0.42 31.00
CA ASP A 264 -6.78 0.69 32.05
C ASP A 264 -6.69 2.17 32.49
N THR A 265 -7.63 2.98 32.03
CA THR A 265 -7.67 4.41 32.34
C THR A 265 -7.94 4.69 33.83
N THR A 266 -8.50 3.72 34.56
CA THR A 266 -8.72 3.72 36.01
C THR A 266 -7.47 3.33 36.78
N PHE A 267 -6.72 2.32 36.31
CA PHE A 267 -5.51 1.82 36.97
C PHE A 267 -4.23 2.61 36.66
N ARG A 268 -4.37 3.78 36.04
CA ARG A 268 -3.33 4.76 35.65
C ARG A 268 -2.58 5.43 36.82
N THR A 269 -2.13 4.62 37.77
CA THR A 269 -1.12 4.96 38.77
C THR A 269 0.02 3.99 38.52
N LEU A 270 1.17 4.50 38.07
CA LEU A 270 2.42 3.74 38.16
C LEU A 270 2.72 3.61 39.66
N TYR A 271 2.20 2.57 40.33
CA TYR A 271 2.42 2.36 41.76
C TYR A 271 3.89 2.06 42.09
N ASP A 272 4.69 1.80 41.06
CA ASP A 272 6.15 1.64 41.12
C ASP A 272 6.94 2.70 40.33
N LEU A 273 6.46 3.96 40.30
CA LEU A 273 7.34 5.11 40.02
C LEU A 273 8.55 5.16 40.97
N ASN A 274 8.40 4.62 42.19
CA ASN A 274 9.50 4.47 43.14
C ASN A 274 10.48 3.38 42.68
N LEU A 275 10.02 2.18 42.30
CA LEU A 275 10.94 1.15 41.77
C LEU A 275 11.60 1.58 40.46
N LEU A 276 10.88 2.29 39.56
CA LEU A 276 11.48 2.85 38.35
C LEU A 276 12.59 3.86 38.69
N LYS A 277 12.35 4.71 39.69
CA LYS A 277 13.35 5.64 40.21
C LYS A 277 14.53 4.87 40.83
N ASP A 278 14.29 3.91 41.70
CA ASP A 278 15.31 3.08 42.35
C ASP A 278 16.17 2.33 41.30
N SER A 279 15.55 1.81 40.23
CA SER A 279 16.23 1.17 39.09
C SER A 279 17.09 2.15 38.30
N ILE A 280 16.58 3.35 37.99
CA ILE A 280 17.36 4.38 37.27
C ILE A 280 18.50 4.92 38.14
N ASP A 281 18.26 5.18 39.42
CA ASP A 281 19.28 5.63 40.37
C ASP A 281 20.38 4.55 40.55
N THR A 282 20.00 3.26 40.51
CA THR A 282 20.95 2.12 40.47
C THR A 282 21.77 2.08 39.17
N ILE A 283 21.15 2.34 38.01
CA ILE A 283 21.86 2.43 36.72
C ILE A 283 22.84 3.61 36.72
N ILE A 284 22.43 4.79 37.20
CA ILE A 284 23.28 5.97 37.35
C ILE A 284 24.47 5.64 38.28
N PHE A 285 24.24 4.96 39.40
CA PHE A 285 25.30 4.54 40.32
C PHE A 285 26.32 3.59 39.64
N ASN A 286 25.85 2.60 38.89
CA ASN A 286 26.69 1.66 38.16
C ASN A 286 27.52 2.33 37.07
N LEU A 287 26.92 3.24 36.29
CA LEU A 287 27.61 4.00 35.23
C LEU A 287 28.65 4.98 35.80
N ASN A 288 28.35 5.68 36.91
CA ASN A 288 29.34 6.50 37.60
C ASN A 288 30.50 5.65 38.13
N SER A 289 30.21 4.45 38.65
CA SER A 289 31.24 3.52 39.11
C SER A 289 32.08 2.94 37.96
N LEU A 290 31.52 2.84 36.75
CA LEU A 290 32.26 2.53 35.53
C LEU A 290 33.17 3.69 35.09
N SER A 291 32.65 4.92 35.05
CA SER A 291 33.41 6.13 34.70
C SER A 291 34.64 6.31 35.62
N ILE A 292 34.46 6.18 36.94
CA ILE A 292 35.58 6.24 37.91
C ILE A 292 36.64 5.17 37.61
N ARG A 293 36.22 3.91 37.36
CA ARG A 293 37.16 2.82 37.03
C ARG A 293 37.88 3.02 35.71
N GLN A 294 37.21 3.54 34.67
CA GLN A 294 37.85 3.88 33.40
C GLN A 294 38.89 5.00 33.57
N SER A 295 38.57 6.04 34.35
CA SER A 295 39.50 7.12 34.67
C SER A 295 40.74 6.59 35.40
N VAL A 296 40.55 5.76 36.43
CA VAL A 296 41.65 5.15 37.20
C VAL A 296 42.47 4.19 36.35
N ALA A 297 41.85 3.40 35.48
CA ALA A 297 42.53 2.50 34.55
C ALA A 297 43.42 3.26 33.56
N ALA A 298 42.94 4.41 33.05
CA ALA A 298 43.69 5.26 32.14
C ALA A 298 44.85 6.01 32.83
N ALA A 299 44.65 6.49 34.07
CA ALA A 299 45.66 7.24 34.82
C ALA A 299 46.71 6.34 35.51
N TYR A 300 46.34 5.13 35.94
CA TYR A 300 47.19 4.21 36.71
C TYR A 300 47.21 2.79 36.11
N PRO A 301 47.49 2.59 34.81
CA PRO A 301 47.27 1.31 34.11
C PRO A 301 47.99 0.11 34.74
N HIS A 302 49.26 0.27 35.15
CA HIS A 302 50.01 -0.79 35.82
C HIS A 302 49.47 -1.11 37.23
N GLY A 303 49.11 -0.09 38.01
CA GLY A 303 48.55 -0.27 39.35
C GLY A 303 47.16 -0.91 39.30
N PHE A 304 46.33 -0.49 38.34
CA PHE A 304 44.99 -1.01 38.15
C PHE A 304 45.00 -2.46 37.62
N SER A 305 45.96 -2.81 36.76
CA SER A 305 46.17 -4.20 36.33
C SER A 305 46.54 -5.13 37.50
N LEU A 306 47.45 -4.70 38.39
CA LEU A 306 47.78 -5.45 39.61
C LEU A 306 46.61 -5.51 40.60
N PHE A 307 45.85 -4.43 40.74
CA PHE A 307 44.64 -4.37 41.57
C PHE A 307 43.56 -5.37 41.14
N GLN A 308 43.45 -5.67 39.84
CA GLN A 308 42.51 -6.67 39.33
C GLN A 308 42.94 -8.12 39.56
N ASP A 309 44.19 -8.41 39.93
CA ASP A 309 44.66 -9.77 40.21
C ASP A 309 43.86 -10.38 41.38
N PRO A 310 43.22 -11.56 41.23
CA PRO A 310 42.46 -12.21 42.30
C PRO A 310 43.33 -12.67 43.49
N ASN A 311 44.66 -12.74 43.35
CA ASN A 311 45.59 -13.17 44.39
C ASN A 311 46.04 -12.03 45.33
N VAL A 312 45.75 -10.77 45.01
CA VAL A 312 46.11 -9.62 45.86
C VAL A 312 45.14 -9.51 47.04
N GLU A 313 45.67 -9.40 48.26
CA GLU A 313 44.84 -9.35 49.47
C GLU A 313 43.94 -8.11 49.51
N TYR A 314 42.75 -8.26 50.11
CA TYR A 314 41.78 -7.17 50.23
C TYR A 314 42.35 -5.95 50.98
N ALA A 315 43.23 -6.16 51.97
CA ALA A 315 43.91 -5.08 52.69
C ALA A 315 44.83 -4.25 51.79
N ASP A 316 45.54 -4.88 50.86
CA ASP A 316 46.39 -4.21 49.87
C ASP A 316 45.55 -3.47 48.84
N LYS A 317 44.43 -4.06 48.39
CA LYS A 317 43.46 -3.40 47.51
C LYS A 317 42.89 -2.12 48.14
N VAL A 318 42.48 -2.18 49.40
CA VAL A 318 42.02 -0.99 50.17
C VAL A 318 43.14 0.04 50.32
N SER A 319 44.37 -0.38 50.60
CA SER A 319 45.52 0.52 50.76
C SER A 319 45.86 1.24 49.46
N TRP A 320 45.87 0.52 48.33
CA TRP A 320 46.10 1.08 47.00
C TRP A 320 44.99 2.06 46.58
N VAL A 321 43.72 1.71 46.79
CA VAL A 321 42.58 2.60 46.50
C VAL A 321 42.64 3.90 47.30
N ASN A 322 43.02 3.85 48.58
CA ASN A 322 43.22 5.05 49.38
C ASN A 322 44.40 5.91 48.89
N ALA A 323 45.50 5.29 48.43
CA ALA A 323 46.62 6.03 47.86
C ALA A 323 46.22 6.76 46.57
N VAL A 324 45.58 6.06 45.61
CA VAL A 324 45.09 6.65 44.36
C VAL A 324 44.05 7.75 44.60
N PHE A 325 43.16 7.56 45.59
CA PHE A 325 42.20 8.58 45.98
C PHE A 325 42.89 9.87 46.45
N LEU A 326 43.87 9.76 47.36
CA LEU A 326 44.59 10.90 47.92
C LEU A 326 45.45 11.63 46.89
N ASP A 327 45.98 10.91 45.90
CA ASP A 327 46.87 11.43 44.85
C ASP A 327 46.10 12.19 43.76
N GLY A 328 45.04 11.60 43.18
CA GLY A 328 44.37 12.15 41.99
C GLY A 328 42.91 12.59 42.16
N TYR A 329 42.15 12.00 43.08
CA TYR A 329 40.67 12.04 43.03
C TYR A 329 39.98 12.68 44.24
N ARG A 330 40.73 13.04 45.29
CA ARG A 330 40.22 13.64 46.53
C ARG A 330 39.43 14.94 46.33
N LEU A 331 39.71 15.68 45.25
CA LEU A 331 39.05 16.95 44.94
C LEU A 331 37.81 16.78 44.04
N THR A 332 37.62 15.60 43.42
CA THR A 332 36.57 15.36 42.43
C THR A 332 35.52 14.34 42.87
N HIS A 333 35.84 13.46 43.83
CA HIS A 333 34.93 12.42 44.32
C HIS A 333 34.92 12.32 45.85
N ASP A 334 33.82 11.81 46.38
CA ASP A 334 33.74 11.37 47.78
C ASP A 334 34.56 10.08 47.99
N GLN A 335 35.22 9.95 49.15
CA GLN A 335 36.10 8.81 49.45
C GLN A 335 35.34 7.48 49.52
N VAL A 336 34.11 7.48 50.06
CA VAL A 336 33.28 6.28 50.18
C VAL A 336 32.76 5.88 48.80
N GLN A 337 32.30 6.83 48.00
CA GLN A 337 31.88 6.59 46.62
C GLN A 337 33.03 6.04 45.75
N PHE A 338 34.20 6.68 45.79
CA PHE A 338 35.38 6.27 45.02
C PHE A 338 35.87 4.88 45.43
N SER A 339 35.94 4.61 46.75
CA SER A 339 36.34 3.30 47.26
C SER A 339 35.35 2.21 46.86
N ASN A 340 34.04 2.48 46.95
CA ASN A 340 33.01 1.55 46.53
C ASN A 340 33.03 1.27 45.03
N ALA A 341 33.35 2.26 44.19
CA ALA A 341 33.42 2.10 42.74
C ALA A 341 34.56 1.16 42.31
N LEU A 342 35.66 1.10 43.08
CA LEU A 342 36.83 0.26 42.80
C LEU A 342 36.76 -1.12 43.49
N LEU A 343 36.35 -1.16 44.77
CA LEU A 343 36.44 -2.37 45.60
C LEU A 343 35.26 -3.34 45.45
N ASN A 344 34.09 -2.88 45.00
CA ASN A 344 32.94 -3.76 44.80
C ASN A 344 33.00 -4.44 43.43
N PRO A 345 32.63 -5.73 43.33
CA PRO A 345 32.49 -6.41 42.04
C PRO A 345 31.36 -5.77 41.23
N SER A 346 31.71 -5.01 40.20
CA SER A 346 30.74 -4.38 39.31
C SER A 346 30.22 -5.36 38.27
N LEU A 347 28.94 -5.18 37.90
CA LEU A 347 28.30 -5.86 36.77
C LEU A 347 28.82 -5.39 35.40
N MET A 348 29.52 -4.26 35.33
CA MET A 348 29.99 -3.64 34.08
C MET A 348 31.52 -3.70 33.98
N GLY A 349 32.04 -4.33 32.93
CA GLY A 349 33.47 -4.36 32.62
C GLY A 349 34.02 -2.98 32.25
N VAL A 350 35.33 -2.76 32.44
CA VAL A 350 35.96 -1.44 32.20
C VAL A 350 35.96 -1.08 30.72
N ASP A 351 36.08 -2.07 29.84
CA ASP A 351 36.09 -1.90 28.38
C ASP A 351 34.68 -1.95 27.74
N LEU A 352 33.61 -1.84 28.54
CA LEU A 352 32.23 -2.00 28.06
C LEU A 352 31.82 -0.98 26.98
N ALA A 353 32.27 0.26 27.11
CA ALA A 353 31.98 1.35 26.16
C ALA A 353 33.03 2.48 26.28
N PRO A 354 33.22 3.32 25.24
CA PRO A 354 34.04 4.52 25.34
C PRO A 354 33.54 5.48 26.43
N SER A 355 34.45 6.15 27.15
CA SER A 355 34.07 7.00 28.30
C SER A 355 33.11 8.14 27.94
N ALA A 356 33.21 8.69 26.71
CA ALA A 356 32.27 9.70 26.22
C ALA A 356 30.82 9.17 26.10
N ASP A 357 30.64 7.90 25.73
CA ASP A 357 29.33 7.26 25.65
C ASP A 357 28.79 6.89 27.05
N VAL A 358 29.68 6.58 28.00
CA VAL A 358 29.34 6.41 29.42
C VAL A 358 28.86 7.72 30.06
N GLU A 359 29.56 8.84 29.85
CA GLU A 359 29.15 10.16 30.33
C GLU A 359 27.79 10.58 29.75
N LYS A 360 27.61 10.40 28.44
CA LYS A 360 26.34 10.65 27.74
C LYS A 360 25.21 9.77 28.26
N ALA A 361 25.48 8.52 28.61
CA ALA A 361 24.50 7.65 29.25
C ALA A 361 24.11 8.19 30.64
N ILE A 362 25.08 8.55 31.48
CA ILE A 362 24.84 9.14 32.81
C ILE A 362 23.93 10.38 32.70
N GLU A 363 24.21 11.28 31.76
CA GLU A 363 23.40 12.49 31.52
C GLU A 363 21.93 12.14 31.21
N ILE A 364 21.71 11.19 30.28
CA ILE A 364 20.36 10.79 29.85
C ILE A 364 19.58 10.13 31.01
N TYR A 365 20.19 9.19 31.75
CA TYR A 365 19.54 8.57 32.90
C TYR A 365 19.26 9.58 34.02
N THR A 366 20.20 10.50 34.29
CA THR A 366 20.02 11.59 35.28
C THR A 366 18.86 12.51 34.91
N ASN A 367 18.73 12.86 33.62
CA ASN A 367 17.60 13.65 33.12
C ASN A 367 16.24 12.95 33.33
N ILE A 368 16.19 11.62 33.28
CA ILE A 368 14.97 10.84 33.59
C ILE A 368 14.74 10.76 35.10
N SER A 369 15.76 10.49 35.92
CA SER A 369 15.64 10.52 37.40
C SER A 369 15.13 11.89 37.89
N ASN A 370 15.64 12.99 37.33
CA ASN A 370 15.17 14.34 37.62
C ASN A 370 13.67 14.54 37.34
N LYS A 371 13.15 13.98 36.23
CA LYS A 371 11.70 14.02 35.92
C LYS A 371 10.89 13.22 36.94
N LEU A 372 11.41 12.06 37.40
CA LEU A 372 10.77 11.19 38.38
C LEU A 372 10.67 11.80 39.80
N GLN A 373 11.45 12.84 40.12
CA GLN A 373 11.37 13.53 41.42
C GLN A 373 10.00 14.16 41.69
N ASN A 374 9.25 14.58 40.65
CA ASN A 374 7.91 15.15 40.81
C ASN A 374 6.81 14.11 40.49
N THR A 375 6.78 13.06 41.32
CA THR A 375 5.88 11.91 41.17
C THR A 375 4.40 12.32 41.13
N GLN A 376 3.99 13.33 41.90
CA GLN A 376 2.61 13.83 41.88
C GLN A 376 2.23 14.48 40.55
N ASN A 377 3.13 15.23 39.91
CA ASN A 377 2.83 15.89 38.64
C ASN A 377 2.69 14.86 37.50
N ILE A 378 3.57 13.85 37.43
CA ILE A 378 3.43 12.72 36.49
C ILE A 378 2.09 11.97 36.68
N LEU A 379 1.64 11.82 37.93
CA LEU A 379 0.39 11.15 38.25
C LEU A 379 -0.86 12.00 37.93
N LEU A 380 -0.79 13.33 37.99
CA LEU A 380 -1.93 14.21 37.73
C LEU A 380 -1.96 14.79 36.30
N ASN A 381 -0.82 14.88 35.62
CA ASN A 381 -0.66 15.53 34.32
C ASN A 381 -0.47 14.51 33.18
N LYS A 382 -1.50 14.37 32.33
CA LYS A 382 -1.47 13.48 31.15
C LYS A 382 -0.34 13.79 30.16
N LYS A 383 0.06 15.05 30.01
CA LYS A 383 1.09 15.47 29.04
C LYS A 383 2.49 15.07 29.51
N GLU A 384 2.82 15.34 30.77
CA GLU A 384 4.13 14.97 31.33
C GLU A 384 4.33 13.46 31.37
N ARG A 385 3.27 12.71 31.68
CA ARG A 385 3.31 11.25 31.63
C ARG A 385 3.59 10.71 30.22
N ALA A 386 2.96 11.28 29.21
CA ALA A 386 3.22 10.90 27.81
C ALA A 386 4.65 11.24 27.39
N GLN A 387 5.21 12.35 27.88
CA GLN A 387 6.61 12.70 27.64
C GLN A 387 7.57 11.71 28.30
N LEU A 388 7.38 11.39 29.59
CA LEU A 388 8.20 10.40 30.31
C LEU A 388 8.20 9.03 29.61
N ILE A 389 7.03 8.58 29.14
CA ILE A 389 6.87 7.37 28.32
C ILE A 389 7.71 7.45 27.03
N SER A 390 7.62 8.56 26.29
CA SER A 390 8.39 8.76 25.04
C SER A 390 9.90 8.77 25.29
N ASP A 391 10.35 9.40 26.38
CA ASP A 391 11.75 9.47 26.76
C ASP A 391 12.31 8.06 27.10
N LEU A 392 11.55 7.27 27.87
CA LEU A 392 11.90 5.88 28.21
C LEU A 392 11.92 4.97 26.97
N GLN A 393 10.92 5.08 26.08
CA GLN A 393 10.91 4.34 24.82
C GLN A 393 12.12 4.68 23.93
N THR A 394 12.50 5.97 23.87
CA THR A 394 13.68 6.42 23.11
C THR A 394 14.98 5.85 23.69
N LEU A 395 15.09 5.83 25.02
CA LEU A 395 16.23 5.25 25.74
C LEU A 395 16.37 3.74 25.51
N ILE A 396 15.26 3.00 25.53
CA ILE A 396 15.23 1.54 25.36
C ILE A 396 15.59 1.10 23.93
N LEU A 397 15.33 1.94 22.92
CA LEU A 397 15.67 1.66 21.52
C LEU A 397 17.18 1.79 21.21
N LYS A 398 18.00 2.25 22.16
CA LYS A 398 19.46 2.36 22.02
C LYS A 398 20.09 0.97 22.11
N LYS A 399 20.79 0.57 21.03
CA LYS A 399 21.45 -0.75 20.86
C LYS A 399 22.98 -0.68 20.96
N ASP A 400 23.48 0.48 21.35
CA ASP A 400 24.87 0.80 21.67
C ASP A 400 25.16 0.56 23.16
N GLU A 401 26.35 0.06 23.51
CA GLU A 401 26.80 0.05 24.91
C GLU A 401 27.19 1.49 25.34
N PRO A 402 26.98 1.87 26.62
CA PRO A 402 26.55 1.03 27.74
C PRO A 402 25.02 0.90 27.89
N PHE A 403 24.23 1.39 26.93
CA PHE A 403 22.76 1.37 27.04
C PHE A 403 22.20 -0.04 26.99
N VAL A 404 22.77 -0.95 26.20
CA VAL A 404 22.33 -2.36 26.14
C VAL A 404 22.42 -3.03 27.51
N THR A 405 23.59 -2.97 28.17
CA THR A 405 23.78 -3.55 29.50
C THR A 405 22.97 -2.80 30.57
N SER A 406 22.88 -1.47 30.49
CA SER A 406 22.14 -0.64 31.46
C SER A 406 20.62 -0.83 31.41
N ASN A 407 20.04 -0.90 30.21
CA ASN A 407 18.60 -1.03 30.00
C ASN A 407 18.03 -2.35 30.52
N THR A 408 18.86 -3.36 30.79
CA THR A 408 18.40 -4.63 31.42
C THR A 408 17.69 -4.40 32.75
N GLY A 409 18.10 -3.37 33.52
CA GLY A 409 17.45 -2.95 34.75
C GLY A 409 16.10 -2.26 34.57
N LEU A 410 15.72 -1.91 33.33
CA LEU A 410 14.46 -1.26 32.97
C LEU A 410 13.45 -2.21 32.29
N ASN A 411 13.80 -3.49 32.12
CA ASN A 411 12.99 -4.49 31.43
C ASN A 411 11.60 -4.79 32.07
N GLY A 412 11.24 -4.16 33.19
CA GLY A 412 9.91 -4.25 33.82
C GLY A 412 9.00 -3.04 33.59
N PHE A 413 9.43 -2.02 32.86
CA PHE A 413 8.73 -0.72 32.74
C PHE A 413 8.30 -0.37 31.31
N TYR A 414 8.16 -1.37 30.44
CA TYR A 414 7.81 -1.13 29.04
C TYR A 414 6.39 -0.60 28.87
N SER A 415 6.25 0.49 28.12
CA SER A 415 4.95 1.04 27.75
C SER A 415 4.56 0.71 26.32
N LYS A 416 3.28 0.35 26.11
CA LYS A 416 2.72 -0.11 24.85
C LYS A 416 2.87 0.96 23.75
N ARG A 417 3.64 0.65 22.70
CA ARG A 417 3.60 1.41 21.45
C ARG A 417 2.50 0.87 20.54
N THR A 418 1.47 1.68 20.29
CA THR A 418 0.50 1.39 19.23
C THR A 418 1.14 1.69 17.88
N PHE A 419 1.43 0.65 17.09
CA PHE A 419 1.98 0.84 15.75
C PHE A 419 0.95 1.47 14.80
N SER A 420 1.35 2.51 14.09
CA SER A 420 0.60 3.02 12.94
C SER A 420 0.61 1.99 11.80
N ALA A 421 -0.31 2.14 10.84
CA ALA A 421 -0.31 1.28 9.65
C ALA A 421 0.98 1.41 8.82
N ALA A 422 1.60 2.59 8.80
CA ALA A 422 2.86 2.84 8.09
C ALA A 422 4.05 2.17 8.81
N GLU A 423 4.10 2.25 10.14
CA GLU A 423 5.12 1.57 10.94
C GLU A 423 5.01 0.04 10.84
N GLY A 424 3.79 -0.49 10.92
CA GLY A 424 3.53 -1.92 10.76
C GLY A 424 3.93 -2.45 9.37
N PHE A 425 3.69 -1.68 8.32
CA PHE A 425 4.19 -1.98 6.97
C PHE A 425 5.73 -1.91 6.90
N HIS A 426 6.34 -0.84 7.43
CA HIS A 426 7.79 -0.68 7.38
C HIS A 426 8.53 -1.80 8.12
N LEU A 427 8.02 -2.24 9.28
CA LEU A 427 8.57 -3.38 10.02
C LEU A 427 8.40 -4.71 9.26
N ALA A 428 7.26 -4.94 8.61
CA ALA A 428 7.06 -6.11 7.75
C ALA A 428 8.00 -6.10 6.54
N TYR A 429 8.21 -4.93 5.92
CA TYR A 429 9.13 -4.75 4.80
C TYR A 429 10.59 -4.97 5.21
N GLN A 430 11.04 -4.42 6.34
CA GLN A 430 12.36 -4.72 6.90
C GLN A 430 12.54 -6.22 7.20
N ALA A 431 11.49 -6.92 7.62
CA ALA A 431 11.54 -8.36 7.86
C ALA A 431 11.66 -9.15 6.54
N ASN A 432 11.00 -8.71 5.46
CA ASN A 432 11.19 -9.27 4.12
C ASN A 432 12.61 -9.03 3.56
N GLN A 433 13.22 -7.87 3.82
CA GLN A 433 14.61 -7.62 3.42
C GLN A 433 15.64 -8.53 4.11
N ARG A 434 15.26 -9.20 5.20
CA ARG A 434 16.11 -10.16 5.93
C ARG A 434 15.84 -11.61 5.55
N ASP A 435 14.87 -11.86 4.68
CA ASP A 435 14.45 -13.22 4.34
C ASP A 435 15.52 -13.93 3.48
N PRO A 436 16.15 -15.01 3.97
CA PRO A 436 17.19 -15.71 3.22
C PRO A 436 16.64 -16.41 1.98
N VAL A 437 15.37 -16.83 1.96
CA VAL A 437 14.72 -17.44 0.78
C VAL A 437 14.68 -16.43 -0.35
N LYS A 438 14.36 -15.17 -0.03
CA LYS A 438 14.35 -14.07 -1.02
C LYS A 438 15.73 -13.86 -1.66
N HIS A 439 16.81 -13.79 -0.88
CA HIS A 439 18.16 -13.62 -1.44
C HIS A 439 18.55 -14.75 -2.41
N HIS A 440 18.15 -16.00 -2.11
CA HIS A 440 18.37 -17.11 -3.03
C HIS A 440 17.53 -16.98 -4.32
N VAL A 441 16.28 -16.51 -4.23
CA VAL A 441 15.45 -16.26 -5.44
C VAL A 441 16.06 -15.18 -6.33
N ILE A 442 16.55 -14.06 -5.77
CA ILE A 442 17.25 -13.03 -6.54
C ILE A 442 18.52 -13.58 -7.19
N SER A 443 19.26 -14.42 -6.47
CA SER A 443 20.45 -15.12 -7.01
C SER A 443 20.09 -16.08 -8.15
N ASN A 444 18.99 -16.84 -8.02
CA ASN A 444 18.49 -17.73 -9.07
C ASN A 444 18.06 -16.96 -10.33
N ILE A 445 17.42 -15.80 -10.16
CA ILE A 445 17.05 -14.90 -11.26
C ILE A 445 18.32 -14.36 -11.97
N ILE A 446 19.37 -13.98 -11.24
CA ILE A 446 20.65 -13.58 -11.84
C ILE A 446 21.29 -14.75 -12.61
N ASN A 447 21.23 -15.97 -12.06
CA ASN A 447 21.82 -17.15 -12.69
C ASN A 447 21.12 -17.54 -14.01
N SER A 448 19.80 -17.35 -14.14
CA SER A 448 19.08 -17.64 -15.39
C SER A 448 19.25 -16.58 -16.49
N MET A 449 19.87 -15.43 -16.16
CA MET A 449 20.29 -14.42 -17.13
C MET A 449 21.75 -14.62 -17.64
N GLN A 450 22.43 -15.68 -17.22
CA GLN A 450 23.81 -15.96 -17.66
C GLN A 450 23.87 -16.52 -19.10
N PRO A 451 24.90 -16.17 -19.89
CA PRO A 451 25.97 -15.22 -19.58
C PRO A 451 25.50 -13.76 -19.63
N ILE A 452 25.82 -12.98 -18.61
CA ILE A 452 25.54 -11.53 -18.59
C ILE A 452 26.61 -10.78 -19.40
N ASP A 453 26.18 -9.81 -20.21
CA ASP A 453 27.03 -8.92 -21.00
C ASP A 453 26.51 -7.47 -20.96
N ASP A 454 27.29 -6.52 -21.49
CA ASP A 454 26.98 -5.07 -21.49
C ASP A 454 25.60 -4.70 -22.06
N ASN A 455 24.94 -5.61 -22.80
CA ASN A 455 23.62 -5.42 -23.41
C ASN A 455 22.55 -6.34 -22.79
N THR A 456 22.71 -6.66 -21.51
CA THR A 456 21.74 -7.41 -20.71
C THR A 456 20.88 -6.48 -19.87
N TYR A 457 19.56 -6.54 -20.08
CA TYR A 457 18.56 -5.66 -19.49
C TYR A 457 17.50 -6.47 -18.74
N LEU A 458 16.96 -5.91 -17.66
CA LEU A 458 15.86 -6.47 -16.88
C LEU A 458 14.77 -5.40 -16.70
N ASP A 459 13.57 -5.60 -17.24
CA ASP A 459 12.40 -4.79 -16.93
C ASP A 459 11.58 -5.42 -15.81
N ILE A 460 11.36 -4.67 -14.73
CA ILE A 460 10.61 -5.11 -13.55
C ILE A 460 9.25 -4.40 -13.52
N HIS A 461 8.18 -5.17 -13.68
CA HIS A 461 6.82 -4.63 -13.71
C HIS A 461 6.30 -4.43 -12.28
N ILE A 462 5.91 -3.19 -11.95
CA ILE A 462 5.52 -2.77 -10.60
C ILE A 462 4.12 -2.12 -10.60
N ARG A 463 3.22 -2.72 -9.82
CA ARG A 463 1.85 -2.26 -9.55
C ARG A 463 1.51 -2.37 -8.07
N PRO A 464 1.94 -1.41 -7.21
CA PRO A 464 1.69 -1.51 -5.78
C PRO A 464 0.19 -1.31 -5.48
N PRO A 465 -0.38 -2.00 -4.48
CA PRO A 465 0.23 -3.05 -3.68
C PRO A 465 0.13 -4.45 -4.31
N ASP A 466 -0.51 -4.58 -5.48
CA ASP A 466 -0.95 -5.87 -6.04
C ASP A 466 0.20 -6.74 -6.57
N CYS A 467 1.28 -6.13 -7.07
CA CYS A 467 2.54 -6.81 -7.37
C CYS A 467 3.35 -7.20 -6.10
N GLY A 468 2.84 -6.87 -4.90
CA GLY A 468 3.58 -6.98 -3.65
C GLY A 468 4.81 -6.07 -3.59
N VAL A 469 5.63 -6.31 -2.58
CA VAL A 469 6.83 -5.52 -2.24
C VAL A 469 8.04 -6.45 -2.32
N PHE A 470 8.09 -7.22 -3.41
CA PHE A 470 9.02 -8.34 -3.59
C PHE A 470 10.44 -7.88 -3.94
N ILE A 471 10.61 -7.04 -4.96
CA ILE A 471 11.90 -6.45 -5.35
C ILE A 471 12.15 -5.16 -4.55
N SER A 472 13.15 -5.16 -3.67
CA SER A 472 13.62 -4.00 -2.92
C SER A 472 14.72 -3.23 -3.69
N PRO A 473 15.07 -2.00 -3.26
CA PRO A 473 16.19 -1.25 -3.85
C PRO A 473 17.53 -1.99 -3.74
N ARG A 474 17.74 -2.80 -2.69
CA ARG A 474 18.97 -3.61 -2.56
C ARG A 474 19.01 -4.76 -3.58
N ASP A 475 17.86 -5.27 -4.00
CA ASP A 475 17.78 -6.29 -5.05
C ASP A 475 18.11 -5.67 -6.42
N ILE A 476 17.65 -4.43 -6.69
CA ILE A 476 18.05 -3.66 -7.88
C ILE A 476 19.57 -3.42 -7.91
N LEU A 477 20.17 -3.02 -6.78
CA LEU A 477 21.63 -2.94 -6.65
C LEU A 477 22.32 -4.28 -6.95
N THR A 478 21.76 -5.39 -6.47
CA THR A 478 22.33 -6.73 -6.72
C THR A 478 22.30 -7.10 -8.21
N PHE A 479 21.23 -6.74 -8.94
CA PHE A 479 21.20 -6.90 -10.40
C PHE A 479 22.24 -6.01 -11.11
N GLN A 480 22.39 -4.75 -10.67
CA GLN A 480 23.37 -3.81 -11.23
C GLN A 480 24.82 -4.23 -10.92
N GLU A 481 25.09 -4.75 -9.72
CA GLU A 481 26.38 -5.34 -9.30
C GLU A 481 26.74 -6.58 -10.16
N ALA A 482 25.75 -7.30 -10.67
CA ALA A 482 25.92 -8.42 -11.62
C ALA A 482 26.06 -7.97 -13.10
N GLY A 483 26.01 -6.66 -13.39
CA GLY A 483 26.15 -6.09 -14.75
C GLY A 483 24.82 -5.86 -15.51
N ILE A 484 23.67 -6.06 -14.88
CA ILE A 484 22.36 -5.96 -15.52
C ILE A 484 21.82 -4.52 -15.42
N LYS A 485 21.35 -3.97 -16.54
CA LYS A 485 20.66 -2.67 -16.57
C LYS A 485 19.18 -2.85 -16.23
N VAL A 486 18.69 -2.18 -15.19
CA VAL A 486 17.33 -2.36 -14.66
C VAL A 486 16.40 -1.24 -15.07
N ASN A 487 15.33 -1.59 -15.80
CA ASN A 487 14.16 -0.76 -16.04
C ASN A 487 13.05 -1.09 -15.02
N ILE A 488 12.20 -0.11 -14.70
CA ILE A 488 10.96 -0.35 -13.96
C ILE A 488 9.77 0.18 -14.73
N THR A 489 8.88 -0.72 -15.16
CA THR A 489 7.56 -0.36 -15.71
C THR A 489 6.53 -0.20 -14.59
N ILE A 490 5.99 1.01 -14.42
CA ILE A 490 4.97 1.35 -13.41
C ILE A 490 3.58 1.37 -14.03
N HIS A 491 2.74 0.44 -13.60
CA HIS A 491 1.37 0.29 -14.12
C HIS A 491 0.42 1.37 -13.61
N GLU A 492 0.46 1.68 -12.30
CA GLU A 492 -0.53 2.54 -11.61
C GLU A 492 0.07 3.30 -10.41
N TYR A 493 0.79 4.40 -10.66
CA TYR A 493 1.40 5.21 -9.58
C TYR A 493 0.34 5.88 -8.70
N LYS A 494 -0.70 6.47 -9.30
CA LYS A 494 -1.69 7.29 -8.57
C LYS A 494 -2.68 6.53 -7.71
N GLN A 495 -2.85 5.21 -7.90
CA GLN A 495 -3.74 4.43 -7.04
C GLN A 495 -3.25 4.41 -5.57
N ASN A 496 -1.96 4.65 -5.34
CA ASN A 496 -1.33 4.57 -4.02
C ASN A 496 -1.35 5.87 -3.21
N TYR A 497 -2.00 6.95 -3.66
CA TYR A 497 -2.11 8.20 -2.89
C TYR A 497 -2.78 8.05 -1.50
N THR A 498 -3.58 7.00 -1.31
CA THR A 498 -4.19 6.66 -0.02
C THR A 498 -3.27 5.85 0.91
N ARG A 499 -2.11 5.41 0.40
CA ARG A 499 -1.12 4.53 1.05
C ARG A 499 0.30 5.07 0.80
N ARG A 500 0.58 6.29 1.26
CA ARG A 500 1.79 7.08 0.92
C ARG A 500 3.14 6.37 1.12
N TYR A 501 3.25 5.49 2.11
CA TYR A 501 4.46 4.68 2.34
C TYR A 501 4.75 3.68 1.20
N LEU A 502 3.74 3.23 0.44
CA LEU A 502 3.96 2.47 -0.81
C LEU A 502 4.51 3.38 -1.92
N GLN A 503 4.09 4.63 -1.98
CA GLN A 503 4.63 5.60 -2.94
C GLN A 503 6.09 5.92 -2.61
N GLN A 504 6.43 6.11 -1.33
CA GLN A 504 7.81 6.25 -0.87
C GLN A 504 8.67 5.04 -1.27
N TYR A 505 8.21 3.82 -1.00
CA TYR A 505 8.88 2.59 -1.46
C TYR A 505 9.03 2.54 -2.99
N THR A 506 8.01 2.96 -3.75
CA THR A 506 8.08 3.01 -5.22
C THR A 506 9.12 4.03 -5.68
N HIS A 507 9.28 5.16 -4.97
CA HIS A 507 10.36 6.12 -5.18
C HIS A 507 11.74 5.54 -4.86
N ASP A 508 11.88 4.76 -3.81
CA ASP A 508 13.17 4.11 -3.51
C ASP A 508 13.59 3.15 -4.63
N LEU A 509 12.63 2.43 -5.24
CA LEU A 509 12.88 1.59 -6.43
C LEU A 509 13.24 2.43 -7.66
N MET A 510 12.40 3.43 -7.99
CA MET A 510 12.63 4.34 -9.13
C MET A 510 13.95 5.10 -9.04
N ARG A 511 14.37 5.49 -7.82
CA ARG A 511 15.64 6.17 -7.58
C ARG A 511 16.82 5.27 -7.92
N GLN A 512 16.75 3.98 -7.56
CA GLN A 512 17.81 3.01 -7.81
C GLN A 512 17.85 2.45 -9.25
N ALA A 513 16.71 2.34 -9.93
CA ALA A 513 16.64 1.84 -11.31
C ALA A 513 17.44 2.70 -12.30
N ASN A 514 17.94 2.09 -13.37
CA ASN A 514 18.61 2.82 -14.46
C ASN A 514 17.60 3.70 -15.21
N THR A 515 16.42 3.15 -15.49
CA THR A 515 15.34 3.76 -16.28
C THR A 515 13.97 3.38 -15.72
N VAL A 516 12.94 4.18 -16.01
CA VAL A 516 11.57 3.99 -15.51
C VAL A 516 10.58 4.24 -16.65
N GLN A 517 9.53 3.44 -16.77
CA GLN A 517 8.43 3.68 -17.71
C GLN A 517 7.11 3.84 -16.97
N PHE A 518 6.24 4.67 -17.53
CA PHE A 518 4.86 4.82 -17.08
C PHE A 518 3.93 4.64 -18.27
N PHE A 519 2.81 3.95 -18.09
CA PHE A 519 1.78 3.99 -19.14
C PHE A 519 1.20 5.40 -19.32
N ASN A 520 1.33 6.27 -18.33
CA ASN A 520 0.44 7.41 -18.15
C ASN A 520 1.25 8.67 -17.78
N GLU A 521 1.10 9.71 -18.59
CA GLU A 521 1.80 11.00 -18.44
C GLU A 521 1.54 11.69 -17.10
N MET A 522 0.29 11.85 -16.66
CA MET A 522 0.05 12.49 -15.36
C MET A 522 0.56 11.61 -14.19
N ASP A 523 0.66 10.29 -14.36
CA ASP A 523 1.29 9.41 -13.36
C ASP A 523 2.81 9.64 -13.33
N ARG A 524 3.48 9.65 -14.49
CA ARG A 524 4.89 10.06 -14.67
C ARG A 524 5.15 11.43 -14.04
N ASP A 525 4.41 12.46 -14.45
CA ASP A 525 4.61 13.83 -14.02
C ASP A 525 4.40 14.00 -12.52
N ASN A 526 3.43 13.29 -11.93
CA ASN A 526 3.24 13.36 -10.48
C ASN A 526 4.28 12.56 -9.70
N ALA A 527 4.92 11.54 -10.30
CA ALA A 527 6.11 10.92 -9.76
C ALA A 527 7.33 11.85 -9.88
N ILE A 528 7.57 12.45 -11.06
CA ILE A 528 8.65 13.44 -11.27
C ILE A 528 8.54 14.53 -10.21
N ILE A 529 7.35 15.10 -10.04
CA ILE A 529 7.19 16.22 -9.12
C ILE A 529 7.32 15.78 -7.64
N ALA A 530 6.89 14.57 -7.27
CA ALA A 530 7.18 14.03 -5.94
C ALA A 530 8.69 13.83 -5.70
N ALA A 531 9.42 13.36 -6.72
CA ALA A 531 10.88 13.23 -6.70
C ALA A 531 11.61 14.59 -6.71
N THR A 532 11.04 15.64 -7.28
CA THR A 532 11.62 17.00 -7.26
C THR A 532 11.45 17.69 -5.90
N TYR A 533 10.26 17.63 -5.30
CA TYR A 533 9.95 18.35 -4.06
C TYR A 533 10.19 17.54 -2.78
N GLY A 534 10.42 16.23 -2.88
CA GLY A 534 10.73 15.37 -1.74
C GLY A 534 9.53 14.98 -0.87
N ASP A 535 8.30 15.06 -1.38
CA ASP A 535 7.09 14.52 -0.72
C ASP A 535 6.12 13.98 -1.78
N CYS A 536 5.51 12.82 -1.51
CA CYS A 536 4.50 12.19 -2.36
C CYS A 536 3.24 13.08 -2.57
N ASP A 537 3.01 14.10 -1.73
CA ASP A 537 1.88 15.01 -1.82
C ASP A 537 2.33 16.48 -1.85
N LYS A 538 2.23 17.14 -3.03
CA LYS A 538 2.51 18.59 -3.17
C LYS A 538 1.71 19.51 -2.22
N ARG A 539 0.67 19.00 -1.55
CA ARG A 539 -0.11 19.74 -0.53
C ARG A 539 0.49 19.68 0.88
N ASN A 540 1.57 18.92 1.07
CA ASN A 540 2.40 18.91 2.29
C ASN A 540 3.51 19.97 2.27
N THR A 541 3.55 20.84 1.25
CA THR A 541 4.40 22.03 1.26
C THR A 541 3.99 22.97 2.38
N ASP A 542 4.96 23.73 2.91
CA ASP A 542 4.69 24.79 3.88
C ASP A 542 4.06 26.04 3.20
N GLU A 543 3.76 25.96 1.90
CA GLU A 543 3.08 27.00 1.14
C GLU A 543 1.60 27.16 1.54
N PRO A 544 1.10 28.39 1.72
CA PRO A 544 -0.30 28.64 2.14
C PRO A 544 -1.37 28.02 1.22
N SER A 545 -1.06 27.84 -0.07
CA SER A 545 -1.97 27.29 -1.08
C SER A 545 -2.29 25.80 -0.84
N GLY A 546 -1.27 25.00 -0.52
CA GLY A 546 -1.38 23.58 -0.21
C GLY A 546 -2.12 23.34 1.10
N VAL A 547 -1.67 24.00 2.16
CA VAL A 547 -2.27 23.93 3.51
C VAL A 547 -3.74 24.35 3.48
N ALA A 548 -4.07 25.51 2.89
CA ALA A 548 -5.44 26.02 2.85
C ALA A 548 -6.38 25.19 1.93
N LYS A 549 -5.85 24.41 0.99
CA LYS A 549 -6.64 23.45 0.21
C LYS A 549 -6.90 22.18 1.01
N LYS A 550 -5.88 21.61 1.63
CA LYS A 550 -5.97 20.38 2.43
C LYS A 550 -6.87 20.58 3.67
N ALA A 551 -6.74 21.69 4.39
CA ALA A 551 -7.61 22.04 5.52
C ALA A 551 -9.10 22.17 5.13
N ARG A 552 -9.39 22.64 3.91
CA ARG A 552 -10.77 22.69 3.37
C ARG A 552 -11.34 21.32 2.98
N GLU A 553 -10.48 20.37 2.64
CA GLU A 553 -10.86 19.03 2.17
C GLU A 553 -11.01 18.01 3.32
N VAL A 554 -10.12 18.05 4.33
CA VAL A 554 -10.05 17.04 5.40
C VAL A 554 -10.16 17.58 6.84
N GLY A 555 -10.26 18.90 7.06
CA GLY A 555 -10.34 19.50 8.40
C GLY A 555 -8.96 19.69 9.04
N ASP A 556 -8.87 19.57 10.37
CA ASP A 556 -7.59 19.52 11.08
C ASP A 556 -6.90 18.16 10.79
N PHE A 557 -5.65 18.20 10.33
CA PHE A 557 -4.84 17.01 10.05
C PHE A 557 -3.40 17.24 10.53
N GLU A 558 -2.77 16.21 11.06
CA GLU A 558 -1.31 16.23 11.27
C GLU A 558 -0.59 16.04 9.93
N LEU A 559 0.47 16.83 9.72
CA LEU A 559 1.36 16.70 8.57
C LEU A 559 2.28 15.49 8.77
N ASP A 560 1.75 14.29 8.56
CA ASP A 560 2.56 13.11 8.24
C ASP A 560 3.29 13.40 6.90
N LYS A 561 4.48 13.99 7.01
CA LYS A 561 5.43 14.15 5.91
C LYS A 561 6.05 12.78 5.66
N PHE A 562 5.84 12.22 4.47
CA PHE A 562 6.49 10.99 4.02
C PHE A 562 7.58 11.40 3.02
N PRO A 563 8.81 11.66 3.51
CA PRO A 563 9.85 12.24 2.68
C PRO A 563 10.26 11.27 1.58
N VAL A 564 10.28 11.78 0.36
CA VAL A 564 11.01 11.20 -0.77
C VAL A 564 12.39 11.85 -0.77
N GLU A 565 13.46 11.07 -0.84
CA GLU A 565 14.80 11.61 -1.09
C GLU A 565 14.80 12.25 -2.49
N PRO A 566 15.10 13.54 -2.69
CA PRO A 566 14.96 14.16 -4.01
C PRO A 566 15.94 13.59 -5.05
N TYR A 567 15.46 13.31 -6.26
CA TYR A 567 16.28 12.81 -7.36
C TYR A 567 15.73 13.19 -8.74
N ASP A 568 16.61 13.14 -9.74
CA ASP A 568 16.28 13.38 -11.15
C ASP A 568 15.60 12.13 -11.74
N LEU A 569 14.27 12.07 -11.62
CA LEU A 569 13.44 11.06 -12.29
C LEU A 569 13.21 11.43 -13.76
N GLU A 570 13.10 12.72 -14.08
CA GLU A 570 12.72 13.23 -15.40
C GLU A 570 13.66 12.73 -16.50
N ARG A 571 14.98 12.81 -16.29
CA ARG A 571 15.98 12.35 -17.26
C ARG A 571 15.99 10.85 -17.56
N LYS A 572 15.28 10.04 -16.78
CA LYS A 572 15.23 8.58 -16.92
C LYS A 572 13.82 8.00 -16.94
N SER A 573 12.80 8.84 -17.14
CA SER A 573 11.40 8.45 -17.19
C SER A 573 10.82 8.57 -18.59
N GLY A 574 10.38 7.45 -19.16
CA GLY A 574 9.66 7.40 -20.44
C GLY A 574 8.18 7.07 -20.28
N LEU A 575 7.48 7.10 -21.41
CA LEU A 575 6.13 6.58 -21.53
C LEU A 575 6.14 5.20 -22.20
N THR A 576 5.09 4.43 -21.95
CA THR A 576 4.78 3.20 -22.69
C THR A 576 3.27 3.08 -22.93
N VAL A 577 2.89 2.07 -23.70
CA VAL A 577 1.52 1.74 -24.11
C VAL A 577 1.25 0.27 -23.84
N ALA A 578 0.06 -0.04 -23.33
CA ALA A 578 -0.43 -1.40 -23.32
C ALA A 578 -0.74 -1.78 -24.76
N SER A 579 0.06 -2.67 -25.30
CA SER A 579 -0.29 -3.44 -26.48
C SER A 579 -1.03 -4.71 -26.05
N GLN A 580 -1.79 -5.28 -26.99
CA GLN A 580 -2.33 -6.62 -26.84
C GLN A 580 -2.06 -7.38 -28.13
N GLN A 581 -1.71 -8.66 -27.99
CA GLN A 581 -1.72 -9.57 -29.13
C GLN A 581 -3.17 -9.76 -29.57
N LEU A 582 -3.55 -9.08 -30.66
CA LEU A 582 -4.84 -9.28 -31.30
C LEU A 582 -4.95 -10.73 -31.75
N SER A 583 -6.16 -11.30 -31.60
CA SER A 583 -6.46 -12.68 -32.02
C SER A 583 -6.29 -12.88 -33.53
N THR A 584 -6.50 -11.82 -34.31
CA THR A 584 -6.40 -11.74 -35.76
C THR A 584 -6.02 -10.31 -36.15
N ALA A 585 -5.59 -10.10 -37.40
CA ALA A 585 -5.53 -8.74 -37.95
C ALA A 585 -6.95 -8.12 -37.97
N PRO A 586 -7.10 -6.79 -37.76
CA PRO A 586 -8.40 -6.13 -37.87
C PRO A 586 -9.01 -6.30 -39.27
N SER A 587 -10.26 -6.73 -39.33
CA SER A 587 -11.04 -6.89 -40.57
C SER A 587 -11.21 -5.55 -41.30
N HIS A 588 -11.36 -5.55 -42.62
CA HIS A 588 -11.44 -4.31 -43.39
C HIS A 588 -12.62 -3.43 -42.91
N PRO A 589 -12.50 -2.09 -42.84
CA PRO A 589 -13.57 -1.24 -42.29
C PRO A 589 -14.95 -1.43 -42.94
N LEU A 590 -15.00 -1.74 -44.25
CA LEU A 590 -16.25 -2.08 -44.95
C LEU A 590 -16.89 -3.38 -44.44
N ASP A 591 -16.10 -4.37 -44.05
CA ASP A 591 -16.59 -5.64 -43.51
C ASP A 591 -17.17 -5.42 -42.11
N VAL A 592 -16.46 -4.65 -41.27
CA VAL A 592 -16.90 -4.28 -39.92
C VAL A 592 -18.26 -3.58 -39.94
N ILE A 593 -18.45 -2.56 -40.78
CA ILE A 593 -19.74 -1.86 -40.87
C ILE A 593 -20.84 -2.70 -41.56
N SER A 594 -20.49 -3.80 -42.24
CA SER A 594 -21.47 -4.73 -42.83
C SER A 594 -22.06 -5.71 -41.81
N ARG A 595 -21.42 -5.87 -40.64
CA ARG A 595 -21.90 -6.71 -39.53
C ARG A 595 -23.28 -6.23 -39.05
N LYS A 596 -24.04 -7.14 -38.43
CA LYS A 596 -25.30 -6.80 -37.75
C LYS A 596 -25.04 -5.77 -36.63
N PRO A 597 -26.00 -4.89 -36.30
CA PRO A 597 -25.84 -3.86 -35.27
C PRO A 597 -25.87 -4.43 -33.83
N ASN A 598 -25.35 -5.63 -33.61
CA ASN A 598 -25.22 -6.25 -32.29
C ASN A 598 -24.16 -5.52 -31.46
N ILE A 599 -24.36 -5.51 -30.14
CA ILE A 599 -23.60 -4.75 -29.16
C ILE A 599 -22.86 -5.72 -28.25
N LEU A 600 -21.53 -5.76 -28.29
CA LEU A 600 -20.71 -6.57 -27.40
C LEU A 600 -20.41 -5.83 -26.09
N SER A 601 -20.56 -6.49 -24.94
CA SER A 601 -19.94 -6.07 -23.68
C SER A 601 -19.19 -7.27 -23.10
N PHE A 602 -17.90 -7.12 -22.84
CA PHE A 602 -17.02 -8.26 -22.56
C PHE A 602 -16.08 -8.05 -21.37
N GLY A 603 -15.49 -9.13 -20.86
CA GLY A 603 -14.48 -9.13 -19.79
C GLY A 603 -15.05 -9.49 -18.42
N THR A 604 -14.39 -9.09 -17.33
CA THR A 604 -14.81 -9.47 -15.97
C THR A 604 -16.20 -8.90 -15.59
N ILE A 605 -17.19 -9.77 -15.37
CA ILE A 605 -18.57 -9.37 -15.03
C ILE A 605 -18.64 -9.05 -13.54
N ARG A 606 -18.64 -7.74 -13.24
CA ARG A 606 -18.77 -7.15 -11.90
C ARG A 606 -19.26 -5.70 -12.01
N PRO A 607 -19.81 -5.10 -10.93
CA PRO A 607 -20.28 -3.71 -10.94
C PRO A 607 -19.22 -2.69 -11.38
N GLY A 608 -19.66 -1.66 -12.11
CA GLY A 608 -18.81 -0.59 -12.63
C GLY A 608 -17.92 -1.00 -13.81
N LYS A 609 -18.33 -2.00 -14.61
CA LYS A 609 -17.61 -2.44 -15.82
C LYS A 609 -18.42 -2.35 -17.11
N GLY A 610 -19.59 -1.73 -17.06
CA GLY A 610 -20.47 -1.49 -18.22
C GLY A 610 -21.46 -2.61 -18.53
N PHE A 611 -21.58 -3.61 -17.65
CA PHE A 611 -22.54 -4.69 -17.80
C PHE A 611 -23.94 -4.25 -17.36
N GLU A 612 -24.03 -3.30 -16.43
CA GLU A 612 -25.28 -2.64 -16.04
C GLU A 612 -25.84 -1.79 -17.18
N GLU A 613 -25.01 -0.94 -17.82
CA GLU A 613 -25.39 -0.20 -19.02
C GLU A 613 -25.82 -1.13 -20.17
N ALA A 614 -25.11 -2.25 -20.37
CA ALA A 614 -25.46 -3.23 -21.40
C ALA A 614 -26.77 -3.99 -21.08
N LEU A 615 -27.04 -4.31 -19.81
CA LEU A 615 -28.32 -4.88 -19.37
C LEU A 615 -29.48 -3.90 -19.60
N SER A 616 -29.28 -2.62 -19.28
CA SER A 616 -30.31 -1.58 -19.51
C SER A 616 -30.49 -1.27 -21.01
N LEU A 617 -29.45 -1.36 -21.84
CA LEU A 617 -29.59 -1.35 -23.31
C LEU A 617 -30.53 -2.46 -23.81
N ALA A 618 -30.35 -3.71 -23.34
CA ALA A 618 -31.22 -4.82 -23.74
C ALA A 618 -32.68 -4.65 -23.31
N ARG A 619 -32.92 -3.96 -22.18
CA ARG A 619 -34.27 -3.59 -21.72
C ARG A 619 -34.92 -2.54 -22.61
N LEU A 620 -34.17 -1.50 -23.00
CA LEU A 620 -34.64 -0.46 -23.92
C LEU A 620 -34.95 -1.04 -25.30
N ILE A 621 -34.06 -1.88 -25.84
CA ILE A 621 -34.28 -2.57 -27.13
C ILE A 621 -35.53 -3.45 -27.07
N LYS A 622 -35.76 -4.17 -25.97
CA LYS A 622 -36.99 -4.96 -25.76
C LYS A 622 -38.26 -4.10 -25.74
N ALA A 623 -38.20 -2.90 -25.18
CA ALA A 623 -39.34 -1.99 -25.10
C ALA A 623 -39.68 -1.36 -26.47
N ASP A 624 -38.67 -0.94 -27.23
CA ASP A 624 -38.83 -0.17 -28.48
C ASP A 624 -38.57 -1.00 -29.77
N ALA A 625 -38.56 -2.33 -29.67
CA ALA A 625 -38.13 -3.26 -30.73
C ALA A 625 -38.75 -3.00 -32.12
N GLU A 626 -40.07 -2.81 -32.20
CA GLU A 626 -40.76 -2.52 -33.47
C GLU A 626 -40.32 -1.17 -34.07
N THR A 627 -40.22 -0.14 -33.23
CA THR A 627 -39.78 1.20 -33.62
C THR A 627 -38.35 1.19 -34.16
N ILE A 628 -37.46 0.44 -33.51
CA ILE A 628 -36.06 0.27 -33.95
C ILE A 628 -36.03 -0.46 -35.30
N ASN A 629 -36.74 -1.59 -35.42
CA ASN A 629 -36.80 -2.36 -36.66
C ASN A 629 -37.30 -1.52 -37.85
N ASN A 630 -38.32 -0.67 -37.62
CA ASN A 630 -38.86 0.22 -38.65
C ASN A 630 -37.90 1.34 -39.09
N GLN A 631 -36.94 1.74 -38.24
CA GLN A 631 -35.95 2.77 -38.57
C GLN A 631 -34.71 2.23 -39.26
N ILE A 632 -34.20 1.07 -38.83
CA ILE A 632 -32.89 0.55 -39.27
C ILE A 632 -32.92 -0.84 -39.90
N ASN A 633 -34.12 -1.43 -40.09
CA ASN A 633 -34.35 -2.76 -40.69
C ASN A 633 -33.64 -3.92 -39.97
N ALA A 634 -33.27 -3.73 -38.70
CA ALA A 634 -32.69 -4.73 -37.82
C ALA A 634 -32.99 -4.38 -36.35
N ILE A 635 -32.97 -5.37 -35.48
CA ILE A 635 -33.04 -5.16 -34.02
C ILE A 635 -31.69 -5.57 -33.43
N PRO A 636 -30.95 -4.67 -32.75
CA PRO A 636 -29.71 -4.99 -32.06
C PRO A 636 -29.88 -6.12 -31.02
N ILE A 637 -28.89 -6.99 -30.91
CA ILE A 637 -28.78 -7.94 -29.79
C ILE A 637 -27.57 -7.56 -28.94
N VAL A 638 -27.77 -7.43 -27.62
CA VAL A 638 -26.68 -7.19 -26.66
C VAL A 638 -26.05 -8.53 -26.27
N LYS A 639 -24.76 -8.71 -26.53
CA LYS A 639 -24.01 -9.91 -26.17
C LYS A 639 -23.12 -9.63 -24.95
N LEU A 640 -23.34 -10.35 -23.86
CA LEU A 640 -22.57 -10.24 -22.62
C LEU A 640 -21.63 -11.44 -22.47
N ALA A 641 -20.31 -11.22 -22.52
CA ALA A 641 -19.32 -12.30 -22.60
C ALA A 641 -18.20 -12.13 -21.55
N GLY A 642 -18.10 -13.01 -20.56
CA GLY A 642 -17.20 -12.68 -19.45
C GLY A 642 -17.06 -13.64 -18.29
N ASP A 643 -16.03 -13.38 -17.47
CA ASP A 643 -15.74 -14.12 -16.24
C ASP A 643 -16.64 -13.63 -15.09
N PRO A 644 -17.55 -14.46 -14.55
CA PRO A 644 -18.53 -14.07 -13.54
C PRO A 644 -17.87 -13.90 -12.16
N GLN A 645 -17.69 -12.64 -11.75
CA GLN A 645 -17.07 -12.29 -10.46
C GLN A 645 -18.06 -11.71 -9.44
N ASP A 646 -19.22 -11.22 -9.89
CA ASP A 646 -20.30 -10.74 -9.03
C ASP A 646 -21.57 -11.58 -9.20
N LYS A 647 -22.13 -12.05 -8.08
CA LYS A 647 -23.29 -12.96 -8.07
C LYS A 647 -24.57 -12.23 -8.45
N ASP A 648 -24.81 -11.07 -7.86
CA ASP A 648 -26.11 -10.39 -7.93
C ASP A 648 -26.29 -9.74 -9.32
N LEU A 649 -25.21 -9.22 -9.91
CA LEU A 649 -25.19 -8.78 -11.30
C LEU A 649 -25.44 -9.93 -12.29
N MET A 650 -24.79 -11.09 -12.09
CA MET A 650 -25.03 -12.27 -12.94
C MET A 650 -26.47 -12.78 -12.81
N GLN A 651 -27.03 -12.79 -11.60
CA GLN A 651 -28.43 -13.14 -11.36
C GLN A 651 -29.35 -12.25 -12.19
N HIS A 652 -29.25 -10.92 -12.07
CA HIS A 652 -30.09 -9.98 -12.82
C HIS A 652 -29.95 -10.13 -14.35
N ILE A 653 -28.75 -10.42 -14.85
CA ILE A 653 -28.49 -10.66 -16.28
C ILE A 653 -29.22 -11.91 -16.79
N VAL A 654 -29.14 -13.01 -16.04
CA VAL A 654 -29.75 -14.29 -16.39
C VAL A 654 -31.28 -14.23 -16.25
N GLU A 655 -31.79 -13.60 -15.19
CA GLU A 655 -33.22 -13.37 -14.98
C GLU A 655 -33.84 -12.47 -16.06
N GLU A 656 -33.09 -11.49 -16.59
CA GLU A 656 -33.56 -10.68 -17.72
C GLU A 656 -33.74 -11.54 -18.97
N ARG A 657 -32.79 -12.43 -19.31
CA ARG A 657 -32.91 -13.30 -20.50
C ARG A 657 -34.03 -14.33 -20.36
N PHE A 658 -34.08 -15.06 -19.25
CA PHE A 658 -34.93 -16.27 -19.10
C PHE A 658 -36.17 -16.08 -18.21
N GLY A 659 -36.23 -15.02 -17.42
CA GLY A 659 -37.31 -14.76 -16.45
C GLY A 659 -37.04 -15.38 -15.08
N ALA A 660 -37.28 -14.61 -14.01
CA ALA A 660 -36.94 -15.00 -12.64
C ALA A 660 -37.46 -16.38 -12.21
N SER A 661 -38.72 -16.73 -12.52
CA SER A 661 -39.30 -18.03 -12.15
C SER A 661 -38.52 -19.22 -12.71
N VAL A 662 -38.05 -19.13 -13.96
CA VAL A 662 -37.31 -20.22 -14.62
C VAL A 662 -35.92 -20.39 -13.99
N VAL A 663 -35.28 -19.28 -13.66
CA VAL A 663 -33.99 -19.26 -12.98
C VAL A 663 -34.12 -19.83 -11.56
N GLU A 664 -35.15 -19.42 -10.80
CA GLU A 664 -35.45 -19.98 -9.49
C GLU A 664 -35.67 -21.50 -9.53
N ASP A 665 -36.43 -22.01 -10.52
CA ASP A 665 -36.71 -23.44 -10.64
C ASP A 665 -35.43 -24.27 -10.91
N TYR A 666 -34.52 -23.77 -11.74
CA TYR A 666 -33.18 -24.37 -11.89
C TYR A 666 -32.42 -24.33 -10.55
N GLN A 667 -32.38 -23.17 -9.90
CA GLN A 667 -31.60 -22.95 -8.68
C GLN A 667 -32.11 -23.73 -7.45
N ARG A 668 -33.37 -24.16 -7.44
CA ARG A 668 -33.91 -25.10 -6.44
C ARG A 668 -33.23 -26.46 -6.49
N THR A 669 -32.85 -26.94 -7.68
CA THR A 669 -32.16 -28.23 -7.88
C THR A 669 -30.64 -28.08 -7.90
N HIS A 670 -30.13 -26.93 -8.37
CA HIS A 670 -28.71 -26.62 -8.49
C HIS A 670 -28.39 -25.32 -7.73
N GLN A 671 -28.29 -25.42 -6.39
CA GLN A 671 -28.07 -24.27 -5.52
C GLN A 671 -26.69 -23.62 -5.71
N TYR A 672 -26.65 -22.30 -5.79
CA TYR A 672 -25.40 -21.53 -5.83
C TYR A 672 -24.71 -21.52 -4.46
N ASN A 673 -23.43 -21.90 -4.41
CA ASN A 673 -22.62 -21.82 -3.20
C ASN A 673 -21.78 -20.53 -3.18
N ASN A 674 -22.00 -19.68 -2.17
CA ASN A 674 -21.24 -18.43 -1.99
C ASN A 674 -19.73 -18.66 -1.71
N TYR A 675 -19.29 -19.89 -1.44
CA TYR A 675 -17.89 -20.26 -1.25
C TYR A 675 -17.20 -20.84 -2.49
N PHE A 676 -17.86 -20.86 -3.66
CA PHE A 676 -17.25 -21.34 -4.91
C PHE A 676 -15.97 -20.56 -5.26
N ASN A 677 -14.91 -21.30 -5.64
CA ASN A 677 -13.71 -20.72 -6.25
C ASN A 677 -13.99 -20.20 -7.68
N ASN A 678 -13.03 -19.52 -8.30
CA ASN A 678 -13.25 -18.89 -9.61
C ASN A 678 -13.65 -19.88 -10.72
N SER A 679 -13.11 -21.11 -10.73
CA SER A 679 -13.51 -22.14 -11.70
C SER A 679 -14.95 -22.58 -11.43
N GLN A 680 -15.25 -22.96 -10.19
CA GLN A 680 -16.58 -23.41 -9.79
C GLN A 680 -17.67 -22.36 -10.08
N ARG A 681 -17.36 -21.06 -9.95
CA ARG A 681 -18.28 -19.98 -10.38
C ARG A 681 -18.50 -19.97 -11.89
N ARG A 682 -17.45 -20.10 -12.71
CA ARG A 682 -17.59 -20.22 -14.17
C ARG A 682 -18.43 -21.42 -14.56
N ASP A 683 -18.09 -22.59 -14.02
CA ASP A 683 -18.74 -23.87 -14.31
C ASP A 683 -20.24 -23.81 -13.98
N TYR A 684 -20.59 -23.23 -12.82
CA TYR A 684 -21.98 -23.01 -12.42
C TYR A 684 -22.76 -22.15 -13.41
N TRP A 685 -22.26 -20.94 -13.72
CA TRP A 685 -22.99 -20.00 -14.57
C TRP A 685 -23.06 -20.49 -16.03
N LYS A 686 -21.99 -21.11 -16.55
CA LYS A 686 -21.97 -21.72 -17.90
C LYS A 686 -22.95 -22.90 -17.96
N GLY A 687 -23.00 -23.74 -16.92
CA GLY A 687 -23.98 -24.83 -16.80
C GLY A 687 -25.43 -24.35 -16.80
N LEU A 688 -25.75 -23.33 -15.99
CA LEU A 688 -27.10 -22.74 -15.91
C LEU A 688 -27.54 -22.18 -17.27
N VAL A 689 -26.71 -21.33 -17.90
CA VAL A 689 -27.06 -20.68 -19.17
C VAL A 689 -27.20 -21.70 -20.30
N ASN A 690 -26.35 -22.73 -20.34
CA ASN A 690 -26.45 -23.81 -21.33
C ASN A 690 -27.76 -24.59 -21.17
N GLU A 691 -28.13 -24.97 -19.95
CA GLU A 691 -29.36 -25.72 -19.68
C GLU A 691 -30.62 -24.91 -20.07
N LEU A 692 -30.69 -23.63 -19.68
CA LEU A 692 -31.83 -22.79 -20.04
C LEU A 692 -31.89 -22.49 -21.55
N ASN A 693 -30.75 -22.37 -22.24
CA ASN A 693 -30.71 -22.26 -23.69
C ASN A 693 -31.18 -23.55 -24.40
N ASN A 694 -30.85 -24.73 -23.85
CA ASN A 694 -31.35 -26.01 -24.35
C ASN A 694 -32.88 -26.09 -24.21
N GLN A 695 -33.43 -25.68 -23.07
CA GLN A 695 -34.89 -25.64 -22.83
C GLN A 695 -35.60 -24.67 -23.78
N VAL A 696 -35.00 -23.51 -24.08
CA VAL A 696 -35.50 -22.58 -25.12
C VAL A 696 -35.47 -23.22 -26.50
N THR A 697 -34.41 -23.93 -26.85
CA THR A 697 -34.26 -24.62 -28.16
C THR A 697 -35.23 -25.80 -28.31
N GLN A 698 -35.56 -26.47 -27.20
CA GLN A 698 -36.58 -27.52 -27.13
C GLN A 698 -38.01 -26.97 -27.07
N GLY A 699 -38.19 -25.65 -26.96
CA GLY A 699 -39.50 -25.00 -26.86
C GLY A 699 -40.21 -25.18 -25.51
N THR A 700 -39.52 -25.67 -24.48
CA THR A 700 -40.09 -25.83 -23.12
C THR A 700 -40.06 -24.52 -22.33
N THR A 701 -39.23 -23.57 -22.73
CA THR A 701 -39.09 -22.24 -22.12
C THR A 701 -39.15 -21.16 -23.20
N VAL A 702 -39.82 -20.04 -22.91
CA VAL A 702 -39.80 -18.84 -23.77
C VAL A 702 -38.84 -17.81 -23.17
N LEU A 703 -38.02 -17.17 -24.00
CA LEU A 703 -37.14 -16.09 -23.56
C LEU A 703 -37.97 -14.90 -23.03
N ASN A 704 -37.67 -14.44 -21.81
CA ASN A 704 -38.22 -13.18 -21.30
C ASN A 704 -37.66 -12.00 -22.09
N ASN A 705 -36.38 -12.01 -22.45
CA ASN A 705 -35.77 -10.99 -23.30
C ASN A 705 -34.95 -11.64 -24.42
N PRO A 706 -35.42 -11.61 -25.69
CA PRO A 706 -34.70 -12.21 -26.81
C PRO A 706 -33.52 -11.35 -27.33
N TYR A 707 -33.37 -10.12 -26.86
CA TYR A 707 -32.37 -9.16 -27.32
C TYR A 707 -31.12 -9.08 -26.42
N ILE A 708 -30.96 -10.04 -25.51
CA ILE A 708 -29.76 -10.23 -24.67
C ILE A 708 -29.24 -11.66 -24.82
N GLU A 709 -27.97 -11.80 -25.20
CA GLU A 709 -27.22 -13.06 -25.28
C GLU A 709 -26.17 -13.11 -24.17
N ILE A 710 -25.96 -14.28 -23.56
CA ILE A 710 -25.10 -14.44 -22.38
C ILE A 710 -24.10 -15.56 -22.63
N HIS A 711 -22.82 -15.27 -22.46
CA HIS A 711 -21.72 -16.22 -22.58
C HIS A 711 -20.88 -16.16 -21.27
N PRO A 712 -21.24 -16.95 -20.24
CA PRO A 712 -20.45 -17.04 -19.02
C PRO A 712 -19.16 -17.79 -19.34
N TRP A 713 -18.05 -17.05 -19.38
CA TRP A 713 -16.72 -17.45 -19.84
C TRP A 713 -16.63 -17.94 -21.30
N CYS A 714 -15.75 -17.26 -22.06
CA CYS A 714 -15.44 -17.56 -23.46
C CYS A 714 -13.98 -17.97 -23.63
N GLU A 715 -13.76 -19.03 -24.40
CA GLU A 715 -12.46 -19.35 -24.98
C GLU A 715 -12.09 -18.35 -26.10
N SER A 716 -10.81 -18.27 -26.48
CA SER A 716 -10.34 -17.25 -27.43
C SER A 716 -11.02 -17.28 -28.81
N HIS A 717 -11.44 -18.46 -29.27
CA HIS A 717 -12.17 -18.63 -30.53
C HIS A 717 -13.65 -18.22 -30.38
N GLU A 718 -14.32 -18.59 -29.28
CA GLU A 718 -15.68 -18.13 -28.95
C GLU A 718 -15.73 -16.59 -28.89
N LEU A 719 -14.70 -15.96 -28.29
CA LEU A 719 -14.61 -14.49 -28.25
C LEU A 719 -14.41 -13.88 -29.66
N LEU A 720 -13.62 -14.50 -30.53
CA LEU A 720 -13.43 -14.03 -31.90
C LEU A 720 -14.73 -14.11 -32.73
N GLU A 721 -15.49 -15.20 -32.60
CA GLU A 721 -16.82 -15.32 -33.22
C GLU A 721 -17.78 -14.24 -32.73
N LEU A 722 -17.74 -13.92 -31.43
CA LEU A 722 -18.53 -12.83 -30.86
C LEU A 722 -18.14 -11.46 -31.43
N LYS A 723 -16.83 -11.19 -31.55
CA LYS A 723 -16.32 -9.97 -32.21
C LYS A 723 -16.81 -9.85 -33.65
N GLU A 724 -16.69 -10.91 -34.44
CA GLU A 724 -17.17 -10.92 -35.84
C GLU A 724 -18.71 -10.81 -35.96
N SER A 725 -19.45 -11.19 -34.92
CA SER A 725 -20.91 -11.07 -34.88
C SER A 725 -21.44 -9.68 -34.48
N CYS A 726 -20.57 -8.74 -34.10
CA CYS A 726 -20.91 -7.43 -33.52
C CYS A 726 -20.29 -6.25 -34.28
N LYS A 727 -21.06 -5.15 -34.41
CA LYS A 727 -20.58 -3.86 -34.96
C LYS A 727 -20.23 -2.86 -33.85
N TYR A 728 -20.93 -2.94 -32.72
CA TYR A 728 -20.83 -2.01 -31.62
C TYR A 728 -20.28 -2.68 -30.36
N VAL A 729 -19.65 -1.89 -29.50
CA VAL A 729 -19.13 -2.34 -28.20
C VAL A 729 -19.56 -1.37 -27.11
N CYS A 730 -20.15 -1.86 -26.02
CA CYS A 730 -20.48 -1.06 -24.85
C CYS A 730 -19.52 -1.40 -23.70
N ARG A 731 -18.57 -0.50 -23.40
CA ARG A 731 -17.56 -0.73 -22.36
C ARG A 731 -17.28 0.50 -21.50
N MET A 732 -18.09 0.65 -20.45
CA MET A 732 -17.96 1.73 -19.44
C MET A 732 -16.93 1.38 -18.35
N ASP A 733 -15.69 1.12 -18.76
CA ASP A 733 -14.62 0.76 -17.82
C ASP A 733 -14.16 1.96 -16.96
N ASP A 734 -13.95 1.72 -15.66
CA ASP A 734 -13.32 2.63 -14.67
C ASP A 734 -11.98 3.26 -15.12
N MET A 735 -11.31 2.70 -16.12
CA MET A 735 -10.10 3.25 -16.74
C MET A 735 -10.41 4.00 -18.05
N GLY A 736 -11.35 3.50 -18.86
CA GLY A 736 -11.72 4.06 -20.15
C GLY A 736 -10.55 4.14 -21.14
N MET A 737 -10.52 5.17 -22.01
CA MET A 737 -9.40 5.37 -22.93
C MET A 737 -8.17 5.89 -22.19
N ARG A 738 -7.24 4.97 -21.95
CA ARG A 738 -5.88 5.22 -21.42
C ARG A 738 -4.91 4.32 -22.17
N ASN A 739 -3.65 4.72 -22.14
CA ASN A 739 -2.54 3.86 -22.52
C ASN A 739 -2.45 2.53 -21.73
N ASN A 740 -3.09 2.38 -20.56
CA ASN A 740 -3.22 1.09 -19.85
C ASN A 740 -4.67 0.54 -19.82
N GLY A 741 -5.57 1.08 -20.65
CA GLY A 741 -6.96 0.67 -20.76
C GLY A 741 -7.15 -0.60 -21.58
N SER A 742 -6.49 -1.71 -21.21
CA SER A 742 -6.44 -2.93 -22.02
C SER A 742 -7.82 -3.42 -22.48
N ALA A 743 -8.84 -3.33 -21.62
CA ALA A 743 -10.21 -3.72 -21.97
C ALA A 743 -10.90 -2.83 -23.02
N ILE A 744 -10.41 -1.63 -23.33
CA ILE A 744 -10.89 -0.85 -24.48
C ILE A 744 -10.01 -1.12 -25.70
N ILE A 745 -8.68 -1.15 -25.51
CA ILE A 745 -7.69 -1.43 -26.56
C ILE A 745 -8.01 -2.77 -27.26
N SER A 746 -8.37 -3.79 -26.48
CA SER A 746 -8.68 -5.14 -26.94
C SER A 746 -9.91 -5.28 -27.83
N VAL A 747 -10.66 -4.20 -28.05
CA VAL A 747 -11.91 -4.18 -28.83
C VAL A 747 -11.98 -3.05 -29.86
N LEU A 748 -10.88 -2.30 -30.06
CA LEU A 748 -10.74 -1.35 -31.18
C LEU A 748 -10.75 -2.06 -32.55
N ASP A 749 -10.50 -3.38 -32.58
CA ASP A 749 -10.62 -4.24 -33.76
C ASP A 749 -12.06 -4.71 -34.05
N VAL A 750 -12.99 -4.55 -33.10
CA VAL A 750 -14.40 -4.99 -33.24
C VAL A 750 -15.22 -3.97 -34.02
N GLY A 751 -15.01 -2.67 -33.78
CA GLY A 751 -15.80 -1.62 -34.41
C GLY A 751 -16.02 -0.43 -33.49
N ILE A 752 -17.26 0.05 -33.40
CA ILE A 752 -17.58 1.32 -32.74
C ILE A 752 -17.71 1.12 -31.22
N VAL A 753 -16.74 1.65 -30.47
CA VAL A 753 -16.67 1.48 -29.01
C VAL A 753 -17.25 2.68 -28.26
N TYR A 754 -18.27 2.42 -27.43
CA TYR A 754 -18.84 3.36 -26.48
C TYR A 754 -18.17 3.24 -25.11
N THR A 755 -17.66 4.35 -24.57
CA THR A 755 -17.04 4.38 -23.24
C THR A 755 -17.34 5.66 -22.45
N LYS A 756 -16.90 5.68 -21.18
CA LYS A 756 -17.33 6.63 -20.14
C LYS A 756 -16.46 7.89 -20.02
N PHE A 757 -15.14 7.72 -20.13
CA PHE A 757 -14.18 8.82 -20.11
C PHE A 757 -12.83 8.42 -20.71
N GLY A 758 -12.10 9.38 -21.25
CA GLY A 758 -10.64 9.33 -21.35
C GLY A 758 -10.07 10.20 -20.25
N SER A 759 -9.40 9.59 -19.28
CA SER A 759 -8.58 10.32 -18.32
C SER A 759 -7.35 9.46 -18.10
N VAL A 760 -6.20 9.83 -18.65
CA VAL A 760 -5.22 10.63 -17.92
C VAL A 760 -4.19 11.16 -18.92
N THR A 761 -3.76 10.30 -19.84
CA THR A 761 -3.60 10.64 -21.25
C THR A 761 -5.02 10.70 -21.87
N ASP A 762 -5.47 11.62 -22.72
CA ASP A 762 -4.90 12.84 -23.33
C ASP A 762 -6.09 13.80 -23.66
N ASP A 763 -5.85 15.04 -24.14
CA ASP A 763 -6.87 15.77 -24.91
C ASP A 763 -6.99 15.27 -26.37
N ILE A 764 -5.98 14.53 -26.85
CA ILE A 764 -5.93 13.75 -28.12
C ILE A 764 -7.13 12.79 -28.27
N TYR A 765 -7.69 12.26 -27.18
CA TYR A 765 -8.86 11.35 -27.21
C TYR A 765 -10.20 12.05 -26.92
N THR A 766 -10.21 13.37 -26.75
CA THR A 766 -11.48 14.13 -26.72
C THR A 766 -12.01 14.29 -28.14
N LYS A 767 -13.30 14.63 -28.30
CA LYS A 767 -13.92 14.88 -29.63
C LYS A 767 -13.14 15.86 -30.53
N SER A 768 -12.32 16.75 -29.95
CA SER A 768 -11.48 17.73 -30.65
C SER A 768 -10.00 17.34 -30.77
N GLY A 769 -9.62 16.12 -30.37
CA GLY A 769 -8.26 15.61 -30.44
C GLY A 769 -8.01 14.66 -31.62
N GLN A 770 -6.73 14.37 -31.89
CA GLN A 770 -6.25 13.58 -33.04
C GLN A 770 -6.95 12.22 -33.23
N TYR A 771 -7.34 11.54 -32.15
CA TYR A 771 -8.07 10.26 -32.22
C TYR A 771 -9.48 10.36 -31.61
N GLY A 772 -10.06 11.56 -31.57
CA GLY A 772 -11.36 11.84 -30.96
C GLY A 772 -12.55 11.13 -31.61
N ALA A 773 -12.38 10.67 -32.85
CA ALA A 773 -13.39 9.92 -33.60
C ALA A 773 -13.25 8.39 -33.48
N ALA A 774 -12.16 7.88 -32.92
CA ALA A 774 -11.88 6.45 -32.75
C ALA A 774 -12.80 5.75 -31.73
N VAL A 775 -13.38 6.51 -30.79
CA VAL A 775 -14.31 6.01 -29.77
C VAL A 775 -15.42 7.02 -29.51
N ASP A 776 -16.58 6.55 -29.07
CA ASP A 776 -17.70 7.40 -28.68
C ASP A 776 -17.70 7.62 -27.16
N ILE A 777 -17.25 8.81 -26.73
CA ILE A 777 -17.24 9.26 -25.32
C ILE A 777 -18.45 10.12 -24.93
N GLY A 778 -19.44 10.28 -25.81
CA GLY A 778 -20.54 11.24 -25.64
C GLY A 778 -20.12 12.69 -25.89
N GLU A 779 -21.04 13.64 -25.68
CA GLU A 779 -20.78 15.08 -25.91
C GLU A 779 -19.87 15.72 -24.85
N TYR A 780 -19.78 15.14 -23.65
CA TYR A 780 -19.04 15.68 -22.52
C TYR A 780 -18.31 14.58 -21.75
N ARG A 781 -17.16 14.91 -21.12
CA ARG A 781 -16.49 14.02 -20.15
C ARG A 781 -17.46 13.70 -19.00
N TYR A 782 -18.01 12.48 -18.99
CA TYR A 782 -19.03 12.08 -18.03
C TYR A 782 -18.48 12.05 -16.59
N GLY A 783 -19.29 12.52 -15.65
CA GLY A 783 -18.88 12.90 -14.29
C GLY A 783 -18.85 14.42 -14.10
N LYS A 784 -18.28 15.17 -15.06
CA LYS A 784 -18.41 16.64 -15.11
C LYS A 784 -19.79 17.06 -15.63
N TYR A 785 -20.31 16.34 -16.64
CA TYR A 785 -21.64 16.61 -17.21
C TYR A 785 -22.78 16.35 -16.22
N SER A 786 -22.71 15.27 -15.44
CA SER A 786 -23.72 15.01 -14.38
C SER A 786 -23.83 16.15 -13.38
N LEU A 787 -22.73 16.88 -13.10
CA LEU A 787 -22.78 18.06 -12.24
C LEU A 787 -23.17 19.33 -12.99
N LEU A 788 -22.65 19.59 -14.19
CA LEU A 788 -23.02 20.77 -14.99
C LEU A 788 -24.50 20.75 -15.38
N LYS A 789 -25.01 19.62 -15.89
CA LYS A 789 -26.43 19.44 -16.19
C LYS A 789 -27.30 19.53 -14.94
N ARG A 790 -26.91 18.94 -13.81
CA ARG A 790 -27.65 19.10 -12.54
C ARG A 790 -27.54 20.51 -11.96
N GLU A 791 -26.45 21.22 -12.21
CA GLU A 791 -26.28 22.63 -11.84
C GLU A 791 -27.18 23.53 -12.69
N GLU A 792 -27.26 23.27 -14.00
CA GLU A 792 -28.15 23.93 -14.96
C GLU A 792 -29.62 23.62 -14.67
N GLU A 793 -29.99 22.35 -14.44
CA GLU A 793 -31.34 21.93 -14.02
C GLU A 793 -31.71 22.56 -12.67
N TYR A 794 -30.80 22.55 -11.70
CA TYR A 794 -31.03 23.17 -10.39
C TYR A 794 -31.20 24.70 -10.52
N LYS A 795 -30.37 25.37 -11.32
CA LYS A 795 -30.48 26.81 -11.61
C LYS A 795 -31.72 27.15 -12.45
N ALA A 796 -32.16 26.27 -13.35
CA ALA A 796 -33.41 26.44 -14.08
C ALA A 796 -34.63 26.33 -13.14
N GLN A 797 -34.56 25.46 -12.14
CA GLN A 797 -35.62 25.27 -11.14
C GLN A 797 -35.60 26.32 -10.00
N HIS A 798 -34.44 26.89 -9.65
CA HIS A 798 -34.26 27.74 -8.45
C HIS A 798 -33.70 29.15 -8.74
N GLY A 799 -33.45 29.49 -10.01
CA GLY A 799 -32.87 30.75 -10.46
C GLY A 799 -31.36 30.65 -10.79
N PRO A 800 -30.85 31.47 -11.72
CA PRO A 800 -29.45 31.41 -12.17
C PRO A 800 -28.42 31.67 -11.06
N ASP A 801 -28.79 32.51 -10.08
CA ASP A 801 -27.98 32.86 -8.91
C ASP A 801 -28.14 31.88 -7.73
N ALA A 802 -28.83 30.75 -7.93
CA ALA A 802 -29.11 29.80 -6.86
C ALA A 802 -27.82 29.22 -6.23
N ILE A 803 -27.74 29.34 -4.91
CA ILE A 803 -26.67 28.82 -4.07
C ILE A 803 -26.69 27.28 -4.13
N LEU A 804 -25.89 26.70 -5.04
CA LEU A 804 -25.85 25.25 -5.27
C LEU A 804 -25.69 24.46 -3.97
N PRO A 805 -26.42 23.36 -3.74
CA PRO A 805 -26.32 22.62 -2.49
C PRO A 805 -24.96 21.92 -2.36
N ARG A 806 -24.52 21.66 -1.11
CA ARG A 806 -23.14 21.20 -0.81
C ARG A 806 -22.76 19.87 -1.49
N TRP A 807 -23.74 19.05 -1.89
CA TRP A 807 -23.53 17.81 -2.64
C TRP A 807 -23.24 18.04 -4.13
N LEU A 808 -23.72 19.15 -4.71
CA LEU A 808 -23.44 19.58 -6.09
C LEU A 808 -22.07 20.28 -6.22
N ARG A 809 -21.47 20.71 -5.10
CA ARG A 809 -20.17 21.41 -5.06
C ARG A 809 -18.95 20.52 -4.77
N LYS A 810 -19.14 19.25 -4.42
CA LYS A 810 -18.02 18.36 -4.10
C LYS A 810 -17.37 17.84 -5.38
N ASN A 811 -16.05 17.74 -5.40
CA ASN A 811 -15.30 17.20 -6.54
C ASN A 811 -15.65 15.69 -6.71
N PRO A 812 -16.19 15.25 -7.86
CA PRO A 812 -16.88 13.95 -7.98
C PRO A 812 -15.98 12.73 -8.19
N ASP A 813 -14.65 12.91 -8.30
CA ASP A 813 -13.71 11.92 -8.85
C ASP A 813 -13.55 10.61 -8.05
N SER A 814 -14.10 10.50 -6.83
CA SER A 814 -14.14 9.25 -6.05
C SER A 814 -15.40 8.44 -6.32
N ASP A 815 -16.56 9.07 -6.21
CA ASP A 815 -17.86 8.38 -6.10
C ASP A 815 -18.45 8.04 -7.47
N TYR A 816 -17.99 8.69 -8.53
CA TYR A 816 -18.57 8.58 -9.86
C TYR A 816 -18.00 7.42 -10.70
N LYS A 817 -16.78 6.95 -10.37
CA LYS A 817 -16.10 5.85 -11.06
C LYS A 817 -16.94 4.57 -11.07
N ARG A 818 -17.23 4.03 -9.88
CA ARG A 818 -17.91 2.73 -9.70
C ARG A 818 -19.45 2.77 -9.70
N LYS A 819 -20.08 3.84 -10.19
CA LYS A 819 -21.55 3.90 -10.26
C LYS A 819 -22.06 3.26 -11.55
N PRO A 820 -23.07 2.36 -11.49
CA PRO A 820 -23.83 1.90 -12.64
C PRO A 820 -24.49 3.05 -13.41
N GLU A 821 -24.91 2.78 -14.65
CA GLU A 821 -25.66 3.70 -15.51
C GLU A 821 -25.01 5.09 -15.60
N SER A 822 -23.69 5.05 -15.77
CA SER A 822 -22.87 6.23 -15.70
C SER A 822 -22.95 7.08 -16.96
N ARG A 823 -23.01 6.44 -18.12
CA ARG A 823 -23.56 7.02 -19.33
C ARG A 823 -24.99 6.52 -19.49
N ASP A 824 -25.91 7.39 -19.89
CA ASP A 824 -27.30 7.01 -20.12
C ASP A 824 -27.38 5.93 -21.23
N PRO A 825 -27.92 4.72 -20.95
CA PRO A 825 -28.13 3.68 -21.94
C PRO A 825 -28.98 4.16 -23.13
N LYS A 826 -29.89 5.11 -22.91
CA LYS A 826 -30.71 5.69 -23.97
C LYS A 826 -29.88 6.53 -24.95
N GLU A 827 -28.97 7.37 -24.46
CA GLU A 827 -28.07 8.16 -25.32
C GLU A 827 -27.15 7.26 -26.18
N ILE A 828 -26.80 6.07 -25.69
CA ILE A 828 -26.04 5.07 -26.47
C ILE A 828 -26.92 4.46 -27.55
N LEU A 829 -28.14 4.02 -27.21
CA LEU A 829 -29.08 3.43 -28.18
C LEU A 829 -29.49 4.42 -29.26
N ASP A 830 -29.83 5.66 -28.89
CA ASP A 830 -30.19 6.72 -29.83
C ASP A 830 -29.01 7.04 -30.77
N SER A 831 -27.75 7.00 -30.29
CA SER A 831 -26.54 7.12 -31.12
C SER A 831 -26.36 5.96 -32.10
N ILE A 832 -26.58 4.71 -31.66
CA ILE A 832 -26.52 3.52 -32.53
C ILE A 832 -27.56 3.62 -33.65
N ILE A 833 -28.80 3.98 -33.32
CA ILE A 833 -29.88 4.13 -34.29
C ILE A 833 -29.55 5.24 -35.30
N ALA A 834 -29.12 6.41 -34.84
CA ALA A 834 -28.74 7.52 -35.71
C ALA A 834 -27.59 7.17 -36.66
N ARG A 835 -26.60 6.39 -36.19
CA ARG A 835 -25.47 5.88 -36.97
C ARG A 835 -25.88 4.86 -38.05
N GLU A 836 -26.75 3.92 -37.72
CA GLU A 836 -27.31 2.99 -38.73
C GLU A 836 -28.16 3.74 -39.75
N VAL A 837 -28.99 4.71 -39.34
CA VAL A 837 -29.75 5.57 -40.25
C VAL A 837 -28.81 6.36 -41.17
N ASN A 838 -27.73 6.94 -40.64
CA ASN A 838 -26.69 7.61 -41.44
C ASN A 838 -26.08 6.65 -42.48
N GLN A 839 -25.72 5.43 -42.08
CA GLN A 839 -25.15 4.40 -42.97
C GLN A 839 -26.13 3.92 -44.05
N LEU A 840 -27.46 3.99 -43.82
CA LEU A 840 -28.48 3.67 -44.82
C LEU A 840 -28.70 4.79 -45.85
N HIS A 841 -28.43 6.05 -45.49
CA HIS A 841 -28.68 7.23 -46.34
C HIS A 841 -27.42 7.80 -47.00
N THR A 842 -26.23 7.27 -46.68
CA THR A 842 -24.95 7.73 -47.22
C THR A 842 -24.21 6.59 -47.92
N THR A 843 -23.28 6.94 -48.83
CA THR A 843 -22.29 6.00 -49.35
C THR A 843 -21.49 5.42 -48.17
N ARG A 844 -21.22 4.10 -48.17
CA ARG A 844 -20.69 3.38 -47.00
C ARG A 844 -19.43 4.02 -46.44
N GLU A 845 -18.51 4.40 -47.32
CA GLU A 845 -17.21 5.03 -47.07
C GLU A 845 -17.34 6.45 -46.47
N LEU A 846 -18.50 7.10 -46.62
CA LEU A 846 -18.79 8.43 -46.06
C LEU A 846 -19.57 8.36 -44.74
N SER A 847 -20.05 7.17 -44.35
CA SER A 847 -20.83 6.99 -43.13
C SER A 847 -20.02 7.26 -41.86
N ASP A 848 -20.70 7.72 -40.81
CA ASP A 848 -20.07 7.98 -39.51
C ASP A 848 -19.47 6.70 -38.90
N ASN A 849 -20.09 5.56 -39.21
CA ASN A 849 -19.58 4.24 -38.83
C ASN A 849 -18.25 3.91 -39.50
N TYR A 850 -18.12 4.12 -40.81
CA TYR A 850 -16.87 3.86 -41.52
C TYR A 850 -15.73 4.72 -40.97
N LYS A 851 -15.98 6.03 -40.82
CA LYS A 851 -15.01 6.99 -40.27
C LYS A 851 -14.57 6.60 -38.86
N THR A 852 -15.50 6.24 -37.98
CA THR A 852 -15.17 5.76 -36.61
C THR A 852 -14.32 4.49 -36.65
N VAL A 853 -14.63 3.52 -37.52
CA VAL A 853 -13.84 2.27 -37.63
C VAL A 853 -12.45 2.52 -38.19
N VAL A 854 -12.30 3.37 -39.22
CA VAL A 854 -10.99 3.76 -39.76
C VAL A 854 -10.12 4.39 -38.68
N GLU A 855 -10.65 5.36 -37.92
CA GLU A 855 -9.90 6.02 -36.84
C GLU A 855 -9.61 5.08 -35.66
N ALA A 856 -10.50 4.14 -35.33
CA ALA A 856 -10.25 3.11 -34.32
C ALA A 856 -9.10 2.17 -34.73
N GLN A 857 -9.09 1.71 -35.98
CA GLN A 857 -8.04 0.85 -36.51
C GLN A 857 -6.71 1.60 -36.69
N LYS A 858 -6.76 2.87 -37.09
CA LYS A 858 -5.60 3.76 -37.16
C LYS A 858 -4.96 3.91 -35.78
N LEU A 859 -5.74 4.27 -34.76
CA LEU A 859 -5.28 4.34 -33.36
C LEU A 859 -4.66 3.01 -32.87
N LEU A 860 -5.29 1.88 -33.22
CA LEU A 860 -4.80 0.55 -32.85
C LEU A 860 -3.41 0.25 -33.46
N ARG A 861 -3.17 0.66 -34.72
CA ARG A 861 -1.88 0.51 -35.41
C ARG A 861 -0.84 1.53 -34.94
N GLU A 862 -1.19 2.82 -34.96
CA GLU A 862 -0.30 3.95 -34.69
C GLU A 862 0.07 4.10 -33.21
N ARG A 863 -0.72 3.56 -32.28
CA ARG A 863 -0.45 3.69 -30.83
C ARG A 863 -0.39 2.37 -30.06
N PHE A 864 -1.31 1.43 -30.27
CA PHE A 864 -1.44 0.23 -29.43
C PHE A 864 -0.87 -1.07 -30.02
N SER A 865 -0.02 -0.96 -31.05
CA SER A 865 0.63 -2.10 -31.67
C SER A 865 1.65 -2.78 -30.74
N LEU A 866 1.89 -4.08 -30.98
CA LEU A 866 2.95 -4.83 -30.30
C LEU A 866 4.34 -4.24 -30.56
N LYS A 867 4.55 -3.70 -31.77
CA LYS A 867 5.77 -2.98 -32.17
C LYS A 867 6.00 -1.77 -31.28
N ASN A 868 5.03 -0.86 -31.15
CA ASN A 868 5.18 0.36 -30.36
C ASN A 868 5.53 0.10 -28.88
N ALA A 869 4.98 -0.95 -28.28
CA ALA A 869 5.35 -1.33 -26.91
C ALA A 869 6.83 -1.76 -26.80
N ALA A 870 7.34 -2.51 -27.80
CA ALA A 870 8.76 -2.87 -27.87
C ALA A 870 9.64 -1.66 -28.20
N ASP A 871 9.24 -0.81 -29.15
CA ASP A 871 9.92 0.44 -29.53
C ASP A 871 10.07 1.38 -28.31
N HIS A 872 9.00 1.58 -27.53
CA HIS A 872 9.05 2.39 -26.31
C HIS A 872 9.98 1.80 -25.24
N LEU A 873 10.04 0.48 -25.08
CA LEU A 873 11.02 -0.15 -24.18
C LEU A 873 12.45 0.08 -24.68
N LEU A 874 12.72 -0.15 -25.98
CA LEU A 874 14.03 0.07 -26.59
C LEU A 874 14.49 1.54 -26.46
N GLU A 875 13.63 2.49 -26.81
CA GLU A 875 13.89 3.92 -26.65
C GLU A 875 14.23 4.26 -25.19
N ASN A 876 13.41 3.80 -24.24
CA ASN A 876 13.58 4.13 -22.83
C ASN A 876 14.85 3.51 -22.21
N VAL A 877 15.24 2.30 -22.60
CA VAL A 877 16.49 1.67 -22.09
C VAL A 877 17.75 2.10 -22.84
N GLY A 878 17.64 3.09 -23.74
CA GLY A 878 18.78 3.66 -24.48
C GLY A 878 19.28 2.80 -25.62
N LEU A 879 18.37 2.08 -26.29
CA LEU A 879 18.59 1.24 -27.48
C LEU A 879 17.74 1.72 -28.68
N GLY A 880 17.36 2.99 -28.70
CA GLY A 880 16.50 3.57 -29.75
C GLY A 880 17.10 3.52 -31.16
N GLU A 881 18.41 3.35 -31.29
CA GLU A 881 19.11 3.12 -32.55
C GLU A 881 18.81 1.76 -33.20
N LEU A 882 18.27 0.80 -32.43
CA LEU A 882 17.86 -0.50 -32.94
C LEU A 882 16.44 -0.49 -33.53
N ILE A 883 15.67 0.59 -33.34
CA ILE A 883 14.27 0.69 -33.77
C ILE A 883 14.20 0.69 -35.30
N ILE A 884 13.53 -0.33 -35.85
CA ILE A 884 13.28 -0.42 -37.29
C ILE A 884 12.24 0.63 -37.65
N ARG A 885 12.62 1.56 -38.53
CA ARG A 885 11.71 2.57 -39.11
C ARG A 885 11.13 2.02 -40.40
N GLU A 886 9.83 1.75 -40.37
CA GLU A 886 9.07 1.38 -41.57
C GLU A 886 8.87 2.62 -42.46
N THR A 887 8.95 2.42 -43.78
CA THR A 887 8.31 3.33 -44.73
C THR A 887 6.80 3.19 -44.58
N PRO A 888 6.02 4.29 -44.49
CA PRO A 888 4.57 4.21 -44.41
C PRO A 888 4.01 3.34 -45.55
N GLU A 889 3.10 2.42 -45.24
CA GLU A 889 2.38 1.69 -46.28
C GLU A 889 1.35 2.62 -46.92
N ASP A 890 1.44 2.84 -48.24
CA ASP A 890 0.54 3.69 -49.06
C ASP A 890 -0.94 3.25 -49.07
N LEU A 891 -1.32 2.25 -48.26
CA LEU A 891 -2.60 1.54 -48.24
C LEU A 891 -3.82 2.41 -47.87
N PHE A 892 -3.59 3.65 -47.43
CA PHE A 892 -4.63 4.65 -47.12
C PHE A 892 -4.41 6.03 -47.77
N ASP A 893 -3.33 6.21 -48.55
CA ASP A 893 -2.90 7.51 -49.09
C ASP A 893 -3.36 7.76 -50.55
N GLU A 894 -4.55 7.26 -50.94
CA GLU A 894 -5.31 7.87 -52.05
C GLU A 894 -5.98 9.18 -51.58
N PHE A 895 -5.15 10.12 -51.12
CA PHE A 895 -5.55 11.47 -50.78
C PHE A 895 -5.84 12.27 -52.06
N ASP A 896 -7.09 12.70 -52.26
CA ASP A 896 -7.40 13.75 -53.24
C ASP A 896 -6.74 15.07 -52.77
N PRO A 897 -5.70 15.59 -53.46
CA PRO A 897 -4.97 16.77 -53.00
C PRO A 897 -5.85 18.03 -52.94
N VAL A 898 -6.96 18.05 -53.67
CA VAL A 898 -7.89 19.18 -53.72
C VAL A 898 -8.72 19.27 -52.43
N LEU A 899 -9.12 18.13 -51.87
CA LEU A 899 -9.87 18.06 -50.61
C LEU A 899 -9.01 18.51 -49.42
N ALA A 900 -7.78 17.99 -49.32
CA ALA A 900 -6.84 18.37 -48.27
C ALA A 900 -6.49 19.87 -48.27
N GLN A 901 -6.30 20.47 -49.44
CA GLN A 901 -6.08 21.92 -49.54
C GLN A 901 -7.31 22.73 -49.11
N THR A 902 -8.52 22.23 -49.36
CA THR A 902 -9.76 22.92 -49.01
C THR A 902 -9.99 22.92 -47.50
N GLU A 903 -9.71 21.82 -46.80
CA GLU A 903 -9.77 21.73 -45.33
C GLU A 903 -8.61 22.48 -44.64
N LEU A 904 -7.40 22.46 -45.20
CA LEU A 904 -6.29 23.23 -44.64
C LEU A 904 -6.54 24.74 -44.72
N LEU A 905 -7.14 25.21 -45.82
CA LEU A 905 -7.50 26.63 -46.01
C LEU A 905 -8.64 27.10 -45.08
N SER A 906 -9.59 26.22 -44.72
CA SER A 906 -10.61 26.57 -43.74
C SER A 906 -10.03 26.64 -42.32
N HIS A 907 -9.16 25.69 -41.93
CA HIS A 907 -8.50 25.72 -40.62
C HIS A 907 -7.51 26.87 -40.44
N LEU A 908 -6.83 27.32 -41.50
CA LEU A 908 -5.91 28.46 -41.43
C LEU A 908 -6.63 29.83 -41.32
N ALA A 909 -7.93 29.92 -41.63
CA ALA A 909 -8.69 31.16 -41.56
C ALA A 909 -8.98 31.62 -40.11
N ASP A 910 -9.04 30.69 -39.15
CA ASP A 910 -9.44 30.98 -37.75
C ASP A 910 -8.27 31.27 -36.80
N ILE A 911 -7.01 31.12 -37.23
CA ILE A 911 -5.84 31.33 -36.36
C ILE A 911 -5.45 32.82 -36.32
N ARG A 912 -5.84 33.51 -35.24
CA ARG A 912 -5.27 34.82 -34.89
C ARG A 912 -3.91 34.65 -34.19
N PRO A 913 -2.84 35.33 -34.64
CA PRO A 913 -1.52 35.18 -34.03
C PRO A 913 -1.44 35.86 -32.66
N SER A 914 -1.09 35.08 -31.63
CA SER A 914 -0.68 35.61 -30.34
C SER A 914 0.76 36.13 -30.40
N ARG A 915 1.05 37.22 -29.68
CA ARG A 915 2.37 37.87 -29.72
C ARG A 915 3.43 37.01 -29.01
N PHE A 916 4.52 36.72 -29.72
CA PHE A 916 5.75 36.22 -29.11
C PHE A 916 6.25 37.18 -28.02
N SER A 917 6.56 36.66 -26.83
CA SER A 917 7.50 37.30 -25.90
C SER A 917 8.80 36.50 -25.89
N LEU A 918 9.91 37.20 -26.16
CA LEU A 918 11.23 36.61 -26.33
C LEU A 918 11.79 36.09 -25.00
N SER A 919 12.40 34.91 -25.04
CA SER A 919 13.25 34.43 -23.95
C SER A 919 14.51 35.29 -23.86
N LEU A 920 14.78 35.84 -22.67
CA LEU A 920 16.10 36.37 -22.33
C LEU A 920 16.93 35.26 -21.68
N SER A 921 18.12 35.04 -22.21
CA SER A 921 19.00 33.94 -21.85
C SER A 921 20.16 34.37 -20.93
N ALA A 922 20.50 33.49 -19.97
CA ALA A 922 21.83 33.33 -19.36
C ALA A 922 22.37 34.50 -18.47
N PRO A 923 23.54 34.39 -17.80
CA PRO A 923 24.22 33.23 -17.17
C PRO A 923 24.74 33.52 -15.73
N ASN A 924 25.57 32.59 -15.18
CA ASN A 924 26.49 32.71 -14.02
C ASN A 924 25.88 32.55 -12.62
N ILE A 925 26.14 31.45 -11.89
CA ILE A 925 27.37 31.01 -11.18
C ILE A 925 27.57 31.71 -9.81
N GLY A 926 27.54 30.90 -8.74
CA GLY A 926 27.87 31.30 -7.37
C GLY A 926 27.78 30.12 -6.39
N PHE A 927 28.89 29.43 -6.12
CA PHE A 927 28.99 28.30 -5.20
C PHE A 927 29.44 28.74 -3.79
N PHE A 928 29.04 27.98 -2.77
CA PHE A 928 29.52 27.99 -1.36
C PHE A 928 29.59 29.32 -0.59
N SER A 929 28.75 29.45 0.45
CA SER A 929 29.14 30.04 1.72
C SER A 929 28.38 29.38 2.89
N SER A 930 28.92 29.48 4.10
CA SER A 930 28.67 28.54 5.19
C SER A 930 27.99 29.16 6.43
N SER A 931 27.38 28.28 7.22
CA SER A 931 27.27 28.32 8.70
C SER A 931 26.59 29.49 9.42
N CYS A 932 25.65 29.12 10.31
CA CYS A 932 25.29 29.79 11.57
C CYS A 932 24.82 31.26 11.55
N ALA A 933 23.54 31.47 11.90
CA ALA A 933 23.18 32.16 13.15
C ALA A 933 21.66 32.07 13.44
N SER A 934 21.34 31.96 14.72
CA SER A 934 19.99 32.11 15.29
C SER A 934 19.67 33.58 15.62
N GLU A 935 18.40 33.87 15.90
CA GLU A 935 17.86 35.13 16.45
C GLU A 935 17.92 36.36 15.51
N SER A 936 16.82 37.02 15.16
CA SER A 936 15.91 37.70 16.10
C SER A 936 14.73 38.34 15.34
N ARG A 937 13.63 38.64 16.04
CA ARG A 937 12.54 39.47 15.50
C ARG A 937 12.88 40.96 15.71
N VAL A 938 12.54 41.82 14.74
CA VAL A 938 11.68 43.04 14.87
C VAL A 938 11.86 44.00 13.68
N LEU A 939 10.73 44.50 13.16
CA LEU A 939 10.56 45.56 12.13
C LEU A 939 11.21 46.90 12.53
N PRO A 940 11.64 47.76 11.57
CA PRO A 940 10.70 48.80 11.09
C PRO A 940 10.84 49.31 9.63
N HIS A 941 9.80 50.01 9.20
CA HIS A 941 9.65 50.80 7.96
C HIS A 941 10.73 51.88 7.71
N LYS A 942 10.97 52.18 6.42
CA LYS A 942 10.84 53.50 5.73
C LYS A 942 11.48 53.40 4.32
N LEU A 943 11.21 54.19 3.28
CA LEU A 943 10.08 54.99 2.75
C LEU A 943 10.66 55.64 1.45
N SER A 944 9.84 55.77 0.41
CA SER A 944 9.93 56.78 -0.70
C SER A 944 11.20 56.97 -1.58
N ARG A 945 11.03 56.60 -2.86
CA ARG A 945 11.09 57.46 -4.09
C ARG A 945 12.15 58.58 -4.24
N SER A 946 12.88 58.53 -5.35
CA SER A 946 12.81 59.53 -6.46
C SER A 946 13.07 58.80 -7.79
N LEU A 947 12.47 59.05 -8.96
CA LEU A 947 12.05 60.26 -9.70
C LEU A 947 13.20 61.01 -10.41
N SER A 948 13.23 60.84 -11.73
CA SER A 948 13.70 61.78 -12.76
C SER A 948 12.83 61.51 -13.99
N GLU A 949 11.75 62.28 -14.15
CA GLU A 949 11.61 63.40 -15.10
C GLU A 949 10.85 62.92 -16.36
N GLU A 950 9.53 63.14 -16.46
CA GLU A 950 8.80 64.39 -16.75
C GLU A 950 8.66 64.69 -18.26
N ILE A 951 7.42 64.92 -18.71
CA ILE A 951 6.92 66.14 -19.39
C ILE A 951 5.61 65.84 -20.17
N LEU A 952 4.68 66.82 -20.13
CA LEU A 952 3.36 66.91 -20.79
C LEU A 952 2.26 65.93 -20.31
N ASP A 953 1.00 66.32 -20.08
CA ASP A 953 0.31 67.60 -19.76
C ASP A 953 -1.17 67.15 -19.66
N ASP A 954 -1.70 66.96 -18.46
CA ASP A 954 -2.59 67.89 -17.79
C ASP A 954 -3.69 68.55 -18.66
N SER A 955 -4.93 68.03 -18.56
CA SER A 955 -6.11 68.90 -18.61
C SER A 955 -7.38 68.26 -18.04
N LYS A 956 -7.87 68.90 -16.96
CA LYS A 956 -9.27 68.95 -16.49
C LYS A 956 -9.83 67.76 -15.73
N GLN A 957 -9.60 67.84 -14.42
CA GLN A 957 -10.64 67.66 -13.40
C GLN A 957 -11.95 68.43 -13.72
N TYR A 958 -12.98 68.13 -12.93
CA TYR A 958 -14.25 68.86 -12.69
C TYR A 958 -15.46 68.55 -13.61
N ILE A 959 -16.42 67.76 -13.11
CA ILE A 959 -17.66 68.28 -12.48
C ILE A 959 -18.63 67.19 -11.94
N ARG A 960 -19.05 67.38 -10.67
CA ARG A 960 -20.29 66.93 -9.99
C ARG A 960 -20.68 65.44 -9.95
N ALA A 961 -20.57 64.90 -8.74
CA ALA A 961 -21.74 64.24 -8.15
C ALA A 961 -22.88 65.27 -7.96
N ALA A 962 -24.06 64.99 -8.53
CA ALA A 962 -25.40 65.34 -8.02
C ALA A 962 -26.46 65.29 -9.15
N GLN A 963 -27.19 64.18 -9.26
CA GLN A 963 -28.65 64.21 -9.42
C GLN A 963 -29.25 62.82 -9.20
N LYS A 964 -30.03 62.68 -8.12
CA LYS A 964 -31.11 61.70 -8.04
C LYS A 964 -32.24 62.19 -8.95
N GLY A 965 -32.97 61.29 -9.59
CA GLY A 965 -34.20 61.63 -10.32
C GLY A 965 -34.73 60.44 -11.10
N ASN A 966 -35.75 59.77 -10.57
CA ASN A 966 -36.42 58.65 -11.24
C ASN A 966 -37.19 59.11 -12.49
N VAL A 967 -37.24 58.26 -13.51
CA VAL A 967 -38.49 57.68 -14.02
C VAL A 967 -38.24 56.17 -14.14
#